data_AF-A0A419F4A0-F1
#
_entry.id   AF-A0A419F4A0-F1
#
_cell.length_a   1.000
_cell.length_b   1.000
_cell.length_c   1.000
_cell.angle_alpha   90.00
_cell.angle_beta   90.00
_cell.angle_gamma   90.00
#
_symmetry.space_group_name_H-M   'P 1'
#
loop_
_entity.id
_entity.type
_entity.pdbx_description
1 polymer ?
#
loop_
_entity_poly.entity_id
_entity_poly.type
_entity_poly.pdbx_seq_one_letter_code
_entity_poly.pdbx_strand_id
1 'polypeptide(L)'
;MPCPSPFSAWPQPWRESPGSSAGAWTCSRNLRKTKRTTTMNRVRNFKLFLWALLGLGAAVGTARFMFGLGATTNLSDAVPWGLWIGFDVMSGVALAAGGFVLTATVYIFRLERFHGIVRAAVLTAFLGYVAVAVGLLFDLGLPWNIWHMIIFWNPHSPLFEVGWCVMLYLTVLLLEFFPVPAESFSGLAKVRNFLVKLRLPLVIAGISLSTLHQSSLGSLFLIMPYHVHPLWYSPILPVIFFLSAIALGLMMVTFEGLISSYLYRRAPETDILAKLGAAARWVLLLYLGVRFTDLAARGQLGHLADGGWQVTLFWMEIALSAAIPAALLFIPRVRHSLAGLWIVAPMAVTGIVFNRINVGGLVHQQRGETLYLPAWTEIAISAAVVAAAALAFLYFVEKFHVWERRPQDPEAAPAALPRFDVASFASLGSPLVRSRTLYSLAFVFAAAFGFSLLSGEALSSRGVDPAPVEEARGGDTLWIDGNLDGFGTAFAHRRHVERLGGDSTSCALCHHLNVPRDRQSGCYSCHRDMYSVSDAFGHDRHASPAGAALGCFDCHAPDAVKSAQSAKECADCHKDLIPAGAVIEVEDYQAAGYTEAMHQVCLGCHQQQAEAVEKPDLPRCGTCHREHKLLVDDPLLAQRYQRLESRGVIVPEVLEEHFQGIRLAALPQEPVTQIDEP
;
A
#
# COMPACT_ATOMS: atom_id res chain seq x y z
N MET A 1 -12.18 -75.84 -3.27
CA MET A 1 -11.25 -74.87 -2.64
C MET A 1 -10.67 -74.02 -3.76
N PRO A 2 -10.95 -72.71 -3.75
CA PRO A 2 -9.98 -71.75 -3.21
C PRO A 2 -10.59 -70.71 -2.26
N CYS A 3 -9.68 -70.11 -1.49
CA CYS A 3 -9.84 -69.04 -0.50
C CYS A 3 -10.17 -67.65 -1.11
N PRO A 4 -10.61 -66.68 -0.27
CA PRO A 4 -11.45 -65.56 -0.69
C PRO A 4 -10.69 -64.27 -1.05
N SER A 5 -11.44 -63.37 -1.70
CA SER A 5 -11.09 -62.01 -2.12
C SER A 5 -11.05 -61.00 -0.97
N PRO A 6 -10.38 -59.85 -1.17
CA PRO A 6 -10.45 -58.73 -0.24
C PRO A 6 -11.19 -57.50 -0.85
N PHE A 7 -11.61 -56.61 0.05
CA PHE A 7 -11.99 -55.20 -0.13
C PHE A 7 -13.31 -54.84 -0.85
N SER A 8 -14.25 -54.42 0.00
CA SER A 8 -15.49 -53.69 -0.29
C SER A 8 -15.23 -52.34 -0.96
N ALA A 9 -15.86 -52.17 -2.12
CA ALA A 9 -15.86 -50.96 -2.94
C ALA A 9 -16.95 -49.95 -2.55
N TRP A 10 -16.65 -48.71 -2.91
CA TRP A 10 -17.47 -47.50 -2.87
C TRP A 10 -18.82 -47.63 -3.59
N PRO A 11 -19.88 -46.87 -3.19
CA PRO A 11 -21.19 -46.94 -3.83
C PRO A 11 -21.24 -46.19 -5.17
N GLN A 12 -21.70 -46.88 -6.21
CA GLN A 12 -22.04 -46.37 -7.54
C GLN A 12 -23.48 -45.82 -7.58
N PRO A 13 -23.82 -44.88 -8.49
CA PRO A 13 -25.14 -44.27 -8.56
C PRO A 13 -26.14 -45.07 -9.44
N TRP A 14 -27.37 -45.18 -8.92
CA TRP A 14 -28.69 -45.26 -9.56
C TRP A 14 -28.81 -45.86 -10.99
N ARG A 15 -29.41 -47.06 -11.08
CA ARG A 15 -29.98 -47.66 -12.30
C ARG A 15 -31.39 -47.14 -12.55
N GLU A 16 -31.67 -46.69 -13.77
CA GLU A 16 -33.04 -46.53 -14.29
C GLU A 16 -33.48 -47.83 -14.99
N SER A 17 -34.75 -48.22 -14.75
CA SER A 17 -35.43 -49.39 -15.33
C SER A 17 -36.07 -49.06 -16.70
N PRO A 18 -36.12 -50.01 -17.66
CA PRO A 18 -36.72 -49.78 -18.97
C PRO A 18 -38.23 -50.05 -18.96
N GLY A 19 -39.03 -49.09 -19.42
CA GLY A 19 -40.47 -49.21 -19.61
C GLY A 19 -40.87 -48.88 -21.06
N SER A 20 -41.58 -49.81 -21.67
CA SER A 20 -42.05 -49.87 -23.06
C SER A 20 -43.12 -48.87 -23.46
N SER A 21 -43.12 -48.42 -24.73
CA SER A 21 -44.15 -48.73 -25.75
C SER A 21 -44.24 -47.67 -26.87
N ALA A 22 -44.47 -48.16 -28.08
CA ALA A 22 -44.55 -47.43 -29.34
C ALA A 22 -45.82 -46.55 -29.46
N GLY A 23 -45.71 -45.43 -30.19
CA GLY A 23 -46.86 -44.58 -30.49
C GLY A 23 -46.56 -43.45 -31.49
N ALA A 24 -46.83 -43.75 -32.77
CA ALA A 24 -47.33 -42.87 -33.82
C ALA A 24 -46.71 -41.47 -34.07
N TRP A 25 -46.09 -41.37 -35.24
CA TRP A 25 -45.80 -40.14 -35.96
C TRP A 25 -47.06 -39.30 -36.22
N THR A 26 -47.12 -38.09 -35.67
CA THR A 26 -47.94 -37.01 -36.23
C THR A 26 -47.12 -35.72 -36.30
N CYS A 27 -46.79 -35.35 -37.53
CA CYS A 27 -46.17 -34.09 -37.89
C CYS A 27 -47.17 -32.96 -37.68
N SER A 28 -47.08 -32.25 -36.55
CA SER A 28 -47.72 -30.94 -36.41
C SER A 28 -46.68 -29.84 -36.63
N ARG A 29 -46.78 -29.22 -37.81
CA ARG A 29 -46.21 -27.90 -38.10
C ARG A 29 -46.82 -26.89 -37.12
N ASN A 30 -46.18 -26.72 -35.98
CA ASN A 30 -46.36 -25.55 -35.15
C ASN A 30 -44.98 -24.90 -34.99
N LEU A 31 -44.80 -23.81 -35.74
CA LEU A 31 -43.72 -22.84 -35.62
C LEU A 31 -43.70 -22.29 -34.19
N ARG A 32 -43.14 -23.08 -33.26
CA ARG A 32 -42.65 -22.56 -31.99
C ARG A 32 -41.52 -21.63 -32.35
N LYS A 33 -41.80 -20.34 -32.25
CA LYS A 33 -40.83 -19.30 -31.91
C LYS A 33 -39.92 -19.87 -30.84
N THR A 34 -38.77 -20.40 -31.25
CA THR A 34 -37.74 -20.89 -30.35
C THR A 34 -37.30 -19.66 -29.55
N LYS A 35 -37.67 -19.65 -28.27
CA LYS A 35 -37.12 -18.73 -27.26
C LYS A 35 -35.61 -18.70 -27.49
N ARG A 36 -35.11 -17.59 -28.03
CA ARG A 36 -33.69 -17.28 -28.15
C ARG A 36 -33.05 -17.45 -26.77
N THR A 37 -32.40 -18.57 -26.54
CA THR A 37 -31.57 -18.81 -25.35
C THR A 37 -30.33 -17.95 -25.46
N THR A 38 -30.45 -16.70 -25.02
CA THR A 38 -29.36 -15.72 -24.84
C THR A 38 -28.57 -16.06 -23.58
N THR A 39 -27.92 -17.21 -23.52
CA THR A 39 -27.49 -17.77 -22.22
C THR A 39 -26.23 -17.14 -21.60
N MET A 40 -25.35 -16.45 -22.35
CA MET A 40 -24.03 -16.00 -21.83
C MET A 40 -23.66 -14.51 -22.06
N ASN A 41 -24.59 -13.64 -22.50
CA ASN A 41 -24.28 -12.22 -22.78
C ASN A 41 -23.68 -11.46 -21.57
N ARG A 42 -24.06 -11.80 -20.34
CA ARG A 42 -23.55 -11.13 -19.13
C ARG A 42 -22.06 -11.37 -18.93
N VAL A 43 -21.61 -12.63 -19.06
CA VAL A 43 -20.20 -13.00 -18.92
C VAL A 43 -19.35 -12.32 -20.00
N ARG A 44 -19.83 -12.29 -21.26
CA ARG A 44 -19.12 -11.65 -22.37
C ARG A 44 -18.96 -10.14 -22.16
N ASN A 45 -20.03 -9.46 -21.76
CA ASN A 45 -19.98 -8.02 -21.48
C ASN A 45 -19.09 -7.71 -20.27
N PHE A 46 -19.15 -8.54 -19.23
CA PHE A 46 -18.30 -8.41 -18.06
C PHE A 46 -16.82 -8.59 -18.42
N LYS A 47 -16.46 -9.65 -19.17
CA LYS A 47 -15.10 -9.84 -19.68
C LYS A 47 -14.61 -8.66 -20.53
N LEU A 48 -15.47 -8.10 -21.38
CA LEU A 48 -15.13 -6.92 -22.18
C LEU A 48 -14.77 -5.72 -21.29
N PHE A 49 -15.56 -5.47 -20.24
CA PHE A 49 -15.26 -4.44 -19.25
C PHE A 49 -13.93 -4.71 -18.52
N LEU A 50 -13.67 -5.95 -18.09
CA LEU A 50 -12.41 -6.30 -17.42
C LEU A 50 -11.18 -6.11 -18.33
N TRP A 51 -11.28 -6.48 -19.62
CA TRP A 51 -10.21 -6.25 -20.59
C TRP A 51 -9.96 -4.77 -20.86
N ALA A 52 -10.99 -3.93 -20.83
CA ALA A 52 -10.84 -2.47 -20.92
C ALA A 52 -10.10 -1.91 -19.70
N LEU A 53 -10.46 -2.33 -18.47
CA LEU A 53 -9.73 -1.94 -17.26
C LEU A 53 -8.26 -2.37 -17.31
N LEU A 54 -7.98 -3.59 -17.80
CA LEU A 54 -6.61 -4.08 -17.96
C LEU A 54 -5.82 -3.26 -18.99
N GLY A 55 -6.47 -2.79 -20.06
CA GLY A 55 -5.86 -1.87 -21.03
C GLY A 55 -5.49 -0.52 -20.40
N LEU A 56 -6.41 0.07 -19.64
CA LEU A 56 -6.16 1.31 -18.90
C LEU A 56 -4.99 1.15 -17.91
N GLY A 57 -5.00 0.07 -17.12
CA GLY A 57 -3.92 -0.23 -16.17
C GLY A 57 -2.59 -0.53 -16.84
N ALA A 58 -2.56 -1.11 -18.04
CA ALA A 58 -1.33 -1.32 -18.79
C ALA A 58 -0.67 0.01 -19.20
N ALA A 59 -1.46 1.02 -19.58
CA ALA A 59 -0.94 2.34 -19.91
C ALA A 59 -0.32 3.02 -18.67
N VAL A 60 -1.04 3.03 -17.54
CA VAL A 60 -0.55 3.60 -16.28
C VAL A 60 0.65 2.82 -15.74
N GLY A 61 0.61 1.49 -15.80
CA GLY A 61 1.70 0.61 -15.38
C GLY A 61 2.97 0.84 -16.19
N THR A 62 2.84 1.10 -17.50
CA THR A 62 3.97 1.48 -18.35
C THR A 62 4.59 2.79 -17.88
N ALA A 63 3.77 3.80 -17.59
CA ALA A 63 4.27 5.06 -17.03
C ALA A 63 4.93 4.87 -15.66
N ARG A 64 4.35 4.05 -14.78
CA ARG A 64 4.87 3.75 -13.44
C ARG A 64 6.26 3.13 -13.47
N PHE A 65 6.51 2.19 -14.39
CA PHE A 65 7.82 1.54 -14.51
C PHE A 65 8.86 2.39 -15.26
N MET A 66 8.44 3.31 -16.13
CA MET A 66 9.37 4.20 -16.86
C MET A 66 9.75 5.45 -16.06
N PHE A 67 8.81 6.01 -15.29
CA PHE A 67 8.95 7.34 -14.66
C PHE A 67 8.89 7.31 -13.11
N GLY A 68 8.64 6.16 -12.50
CA GLY A 68 8.67 6.00 -11.04
C GLY A 68 7.34 6.31 -10.33
N LEU A 69 7.39 6.30 -8.99
CA LEU A 69 6.22 6.48 -8.12
C LEU A 69 5.66 7.90 -8.17
N GLY A 70 6.54 8.91 -8.08
CA GLY A 70 6.12 10.32 -8.05
C GLY A 70 5.36 10.75 -9.31
N ALA A 71 5.63 10.11 -10.46
CA ALA A 71 4.93 10.40 -11.71
C ALA A 71 3.50 9.84 -11.79
N THR A 72 3.14 8.87 -10.94
CA THR A 72 1.93 8.06 -11.10
C THR A 72 1.10 7.92 -9.84
N THR A 73 1.50 8.55 -8.75
CA THR A 73 0.82 8.46 -7.46
C THR A 73 0.73 9.84 -6.82
N ASN A 74 -0.26 10.01 -5.95
CA ASN A 74 -0.36 11.18 -5.07
C ASN A 74 0.21 10.86 -3.67
N LEU A 75 1.13 9.90 -3.59
CA LEU A 75 1.82 9.54 -2.36
C LEU A 75 2.80 10.65 -1.98
N SER A 76 3.10 10.74 -0.68
CA SER A 76 4.05 11.70 -0.12
C SER A 76 4.82 11.04 1.02
N ASP A 77 5.87 11.68 1.52
CA ASP A 77 6.61 11.17 2.67
C ASP A 77 5.72 11.05 3.92
N ALA A 78 4.69 11.88 4.02
CA ALA A 78 3.69 11.80 5.09
C ALA A 78 2.66 10.67 4.87
N VAL A 79 2.37 10.26 3.64
CA VAL A 79 1.48 9.12 3.34
C VAL A 79 2.12 8.27 2.23
N PRO A 80 3.09 7.41 2.60
CA PRO A 80 3.90 6.68 1.62
C PRO A 80 3.20 5.44 1.05
N TRP A 81 2.07 5.03 1.65
CA TRP A 81 1.39 3.75 1.36
C TRP A 81 0.04 3.94 0.66
N GLY A 82 -0.75 4.91 1.11
CA GLY A 82 -1.98 5.36 0.46
C GLY A 82 -2.94 4.22 0.08
N LEU A 83 -3.55 4.36 -1.10
CA LEU A 83 -4.53 3.42 -1.65
C LEU A 83 -3.90 2.07 -1.98
N TRP A 84 -2.69 2.02 -2.55
CA TRP A 84 -2.10 0.76 -3.02
C TRP A 84 -1.85 -0.23 -1.89
N ILE A 85 -1.18 0.16 -0.81
CA ILE A 85 -1.00 -0.78 0.31
C ILE A 85 -2.33 -1.03 1.04
N GLY A 86 -3.17 0.00 1.23
CA GLY A 86 -4.46 -0.15 1.92
C GLY A 86 -5.46 -1.05 1.18
N PHE A 87 -5.52 -0.95 -0.15
CA PHE A 87 -6.40 -1.74 -1.00
C PHE A 87 -5.71 -2.97 -1.59
N ASP A 88 -4.67 -2.81 -2.42
CA ASP A 88 -4.09 -3.92 -3.17
C ASP A 88 -3.44 -4.97 -2.27
N VAL A 89 -2.72 -4.53 -1.23
CA VAL A 89 -2.09 -5.46 -0.28
C VAL A 89 -3.03 -5.83 0.85
N MET A 90 -3.39 -4.88 1.71
CA MET A 90 -4.13 -5.18 2.94
C MET A 90 -5.55 -5.70 2.66
N SER A 91 -6.30 -5.03 1.78
CA SER A 91 -7.63 -5.51 1.40
C SER A 91 -7.55 -6.73 0.50
N GLY A 92 -6.64 -6.77 -0.48
CA GLY A 92 -6.47 -7.89 -1.40
C GLY A 92 -6.23 -9.21 -0.68
N VAL A 93 -5.34 -9.20 0.32
CA VAL A 93 -5.09 -10.38 1.15
C VAL A 93 -6.31 -10.72 2.02
N ALA A 94 -6.95 -9.72 2.62
CA ALA A 94 -8.12 -9.98 3.46
C ALA A 94 -9.33 -10.50 2.64
N LEU A 95 -9.50 -10.07 1.39
CA LEU A 95 -10.50 -10.59 0.44
C LEU A 95 -10.23 -12.06 0.07
N ALA A 96 -8.96 -12.47 0.06
CA ALA A 96 -8.55 -13.86 -0.15
C ALA A 96 -8.76 -14.77 1.07
N ALA A 97 -9.20 -14.25 2.21
CA ALA A 97 -9.43 -15.02 3.44
C ALA A 97 -10.48 -16.15 3.29
N GLY A 98 -11.37 -16.05 2.30
CA GLY A 98 -12.39 -17.06 2.03
C GLY A 98 -11.84 -18.48 1.86
N GLY A 99 -10.66 -18.62 1.25
CA GLY A 99 -10.04 -19.94 1.02
C GLY A 99 -9.76 -20.68 2.32
N PHE A 100 -8.99 -20.08 3.23
CA PHE A 100 -8.61 -20.75 4.49
C PHE A 100 -9.81 -20.96 5.42
N VAL A 101 -10.75 -20.01 5.46
CA VAL A 101 -11.95 -20.13 6.30
C VAL A 101 -12.78 -21.33 5.83
N LEU A 102 -12.97 -21.51 4.53
CA LEU A 102 -13.75 -22.62 3.98
C LEU A 102 -13.00 -23.95 4.06
N THR A 103 -11.68 -23.98 3.84
CA THR A 103 -10.89 -25.21 3.99
C THR A 103 -10.83 -25.65 5.45
N ALA A 104 -10.66 -24.73 6.42
CA ALA A 104 -10.77 -25.04 7.84
C ALA A 104 -12.16 -25.61 8.20
N THR A 105 -13.22 -24.95 7.71
CA THR A 105 -14.62 -25.37 7.92
C THR A 105 -14.88 -26.81 7.44
N VAL A 106 -14.37 -27.17 6.25
CA VAL A 106 -14.64 -28.49 5.67
C VAL A 106 -13.70 -29.57 6.19
N TYR A 107 -12.39 -29.30 6.26
CA TYR A 107 -11.40 -30.32 6.55
C TYR A 107 -11.08 -30.48 8.04
N ILE A 108 -11.13 -29.38 8.82
CA ILE A 108 -10.91 -29.44 10.29
C ILE A 108 -12.23 -29.67 11.00
N PHE A 109 -13.22 -28.80 10.79
CA PHE A 109 -14.52 -28.91 11.47
C PHE A 109 -15.45 -29.97 10.85
N ARG A 110 -15.00 -30.67 9.80
CA ARG A 110 -15.71 -31.80 9.14
C ARG A 110 -17.12 -31.44 8.66
N LEU A 111 -17.35 -30.19 8.26
CA LEU A 111 -18.65 -29.74 7.76
C LEU A 111 -18.77 -29.97 6.24
N GLU A 112 -19.05 -31.22 5.86
CA GLU A 112 -19.08 -31.69 4.45
C GLU A 112 -20.08 -30.94 3.55
N ARG A 113 -21.10 -30.30 4.13
CA ARG A 113 -22.09 -29.48 3.39
C ARG A 113 -21.50 -28.30 2.61
N PHE A 114 -20.30 -27.85 2.93
CA PHE A 114 -19.62 -26.76 2.20
C PHE A 114 -18.65 -27.27 1.12
N HIS A 115 -18.53 -28.59 0.92
CA HIS A 115 -17.55 -29.18 0.00
C HIS A 115 -17.69 -28.67 -1.44
N GLY A 116 -18.93 -28.39 -1.88
CA GLY A 116 -19.23 -27.88 -3.23
C GLY A 116 -18.63 -26.51 -3.56
N ILE A 117 -18.33 -25.67 -2.55
CA ILE A 117 -17.81 -24.32 -2.74
C ILE A 117 -16.32 -24.18 -2.39
N VAL A 118 -15.69 -25.19 -1.78
CA VAL A 118 -14.28 -25.11 -1.35
C VAL A 118 -13.33 -24.89 -2.53
N ARG A 119 -13.52 -25.60 -3.65
CA ARG A 119 -12.63 -25.46 -4.82
C ARG A 119 -12.63 -24.04 -5.38
N ALA A 120 -13.79 -23.39 -5.41
CA ALA A 120 -13.91 -22.00 -5.85
C ALA A 120 -13.25 -21.05 -4.83
N ALA A 121 -13.51 -21.24 -3.54
CA ALA A 121 -12.90 -20.41 -2.49
C ALA A 121 -11.37 -20.50 -2.46
N VAL A 122 -10.79 -21.69 -2.66
CA VAL A 122 -9.33 -21.89 -2.76
C VAL A 122 -8.76 -21.24 -4.01
N LEU A 123 -9.46 -21.33 -5.16
CA LEU A 123 -9.07 -20.63 -6.38
C LEU A 123 -9.08 -19.11 -6.18
N THR A 124 -10.12 -18.56 -5.56
CA THR A 124 -10.20 -17.13 -5.23
C THR A 124 -9.08 -16.70 -4.30
N ALA A 125 -8.76 -17.50 -3.28
CA ALA A 125 -7.63 -17.21 -2.40
C ALA A 125 -6.29 -17.23 -3.16
N PHE A 126 -6.05 -18.25 -3.99
CA PHE A 126 -4.85 -18.34 -4.83
C PHE A 126 -4.70 -17.13 -5.75
N LEU A 127 -5.75 -16.80 -6.51
CA LEU A 127 -5.71 -15.66 -7.43
C LEU A 127 -5.63 -14.32 -6.71
N GLY A 128 -6.26 -14.18 -5.53
CA GLY A 128 -6.15 -13.00 -4.69
C GLY A 128 -4.70 -12.77 -4.22
N TYR A 129 -4.01 -13.81 -3.77
CA TYR A 129 -2.59 -13.68 -3.40
C TYR A 129 -1.67 -13.45 -4.58
N VAL A 130 -1.95 -14.03 -5.76
CA VAL A 130 -1.25 -13.67 -7.00
C VAL A 130 -1.47 -12.19 -7.33
N ALA A 131 -2.70 -11.70 -7.20
CA ALA A 131 -3.04 -10.31 -7.45
C ALA A 131 -2.29 -9.36 -6.51
N VAL A 132 -2.22 -9.69 -5.21
CA VAL A 132 -1.42 -8.95 -4.21
C VAL A 132 0.05 -8.94 -4.60
N ALA A 133 0.62 -10.09 -4.97
CA ALA A 133 2.03 -10.18 -5.37
C ALA A 133 2.32 -9.34 -6.62
N VAL A 134 1.42 -9.32 -7.59
CA VAL A 134 1.53 -8.49 -8.80
C VAL A 134 1.36 -7.01 -8.45
N GLY A 135 0.37 -6.66 -7.63
CA GLY A 135 0.15 -5.29 -7.12
C GLY A 135 1.40 -4.74 -6.44
N LEU A 136 2.02 -5.53 -5.56
CA LEU A 136 3.25 -5.17 -4.86
C LEU A 136 4.41 -4.81 -5.80
N LEU A 137 4.46 -5.40 -7.02
CA LEU A 137 5.49 -5.01 -8.01
C LEU A 137 5.29 -3.58 -8.52
N PHE A 138 4.07 -3.05 -8.51
CA PHE A 138 3.80 -1.64 -8.81
C PHE A 138 4.06 -0.74 -7.60
N ASP A 139 3.88 -1.25 -6.38
CA ASP A 139 4.07 -0.48 -5.15
C ASP A 139 5.55 -0.23 -4.85
N LEU A 140 6.42 -1.20 -5.14
CA LEU A 140 7.84 -1.11 -4.81
C LEU A 140 8.59 -0.10 -5.67
N GLY A 141 9.39 0.77 -5.04
CA GLY A 141 10.29 1.68 -5.75
C GLY A 141 11.28 0.97 -6.68
N LEU A 142 11.83 -0.16 -6.22
CA LEU A 142 12.77 -1.02 -6.97
C LEU A 142 12.24 -2.47 -7.03
N PRO A 143 11.27 -2.77 -7.91
CA PRO A 143 10.57 -4.06 -7.91
C PRO A 143 11.48 -5.24 -8.24
N TRP A 144 12.53 -5.04 -9.03
CA TRP A 144 13.52 -6.08 -9.33
C TRP A 144 14.37 -6.51 -8.12
N ASN A 145 14.35 -5.76 -7.02
CA ASN A 145 15.05 -6.13 -5.79
C ASN A 145 14.21 -6.98 -4.82
N ILE A 146 12.96 -7.31 -5.16
CA ILE A 146 12.06 -8.09 -4.29
C ILE A 146 12.65 -9.42 -3.80
N TRP A 147 13.55 -10.04 -4.57
CA TRP A 147 14.22 -11.29 -4.19
C TRP A 147 15.18 -11.15 -2.99
N HIS A 148 15.63 -9.94 -2.65
CA HIS A 148 16.60 -9.73 -1.56
C HIS A 148 16.09 -10.28 -0.23
N MET A 149 14.78 -10.19 0.07
CA MET A 149 14.22 -10.71 1.34
C MET A 149 14.36 -12.23 1.48
N ILE A 150 14.58 -12.97 0.38
CA ILE A 150 14.76 -14.42 0.38
C ILE A 150 16.15 -14.79 0.89
N ILE A 151 17.15 -13.93 0.68
CA ILE A 151 18.56 -14.20 0.99
C ILE A 151 19.04 -13.36 2.19
N PHE A 152 18.71 -12.08 2.23
CA PHE A 152 19.13 -11.12 3.25
C PHE A 152 18.00 -10.85 4.24
N TRP A 153 17.94 -11.68 5.28
CA TRP A 153 16.83 -11.68 6.22
C TRP A 153 16.98 -10.55 7.25
N ASN A 154 15.87 -9.86 7.56
CA ASN A 154 15.78 -8.94 8.69
C ASN A 154 14.62 -9.36 9.61
N PRO A 155 14.84 -10.28 10.58
CA PRO A 155 13.78 -10.83 11.42
C PRO A 155 13.16 -9.82 12.39
N HIS A 156 13.76 -8.63 12.55
CA HIS A 156 13.20 -7.56 13.39
C HIS A 156 12.14 -6.72 12.67
N SER A 157 12.00 -6.89 11.35
CA SER A 157 11.02 -6.16 10.54
C SER A 157 9.70 -6.94 10.41
N PRO A 158 8.55 -6.37 10.81
CA PRO A 158 7.25 -6.98 10.52
C PRO A 158 7.01 -7.18 9.02
N LEU A 159 7.61 -6.35 8.16
CA LEU A 159 7.48 -6.49 6.71
C LEU A 159 8.20 -7.75 6.19
N PHE A 160 9.31 -8.13 6.80
CA PHE A 160 10.01 -9.38 6.47
C PHE A 160 9.13 -10.60 6.81
N GLU A 161 8.52 -10.62 8.00
CA GLU A 161 7.59 -11.67 8.41
C GLU A 161 6.40 -11.77 7.43
N VAL A 162 5.79 -10.63 7.10
CA VAL A 162 4.66 -10.54 6.16
C VAL A 162 5.07 -11.10 4.79
N GLY A 163 6.20 -10.66 4.23
CA GLY A 163 6.68 -11.09 2.91
C GLY A 163 6.97 -12.59 2.86
N TRP A 164 7.64 -13.14 3.89
CA TRP A 164 7.89 -14.58 4.00
C TRP A 164 6.59 -15.39 4.10
N CYS A 165 5.64 -14.93 4.91
CA CYS A 165 4.35 -15.60 5.03
C CYS A 165 3.58 -15.58 3.70
N VAL A 166 3.60 -14.48 2.94
CA VAL A 166 2.99 -14.41 1.61
C VAL A 166 3.62 -15.41 0.65
N MET A 167 4.95 -15.48 0.59
CA MET A 167 5.66 -16.39 -0.32
C MET A 167 5.34 -17.86 0.01
N LEU A 168 5.45 -18.24 1.28
CA LEU A 168 5.14 -19.61 1.73
C LEU A 168 3.66 -19.95 1.52
N TYR A 169 2.75 -19.03 1.84
CA TYR A 169 1.32 -19.29 1.70
C TYR A 169 0.88 -19.35 0.23
N LEU A 170 1.40 -18.48 -0.63
CA LEU A 170 1.18 -18.57 -2.08
C LEU A 170 1.67 -19.90 -2.64
N THR A 171 2.81 -20.41 -2.15
CA THR A 171 3.31 -21.75 -2.50
C THR A 171 2.35 -22.85 -2.04
N VAL A 172 1.83 -22.78 -0.82
CA VAL A 172 0.84 -23.75 -0.31
C VAL A 172 -0.45 -23.71 -1.12
N LEU A 173 -0.98 -22.52 -1.41
CA LEU A 173 -2.19 -22.35 -2.23
C LEU A 173 -2.01 -22.89 -3.65
N LEU A 174 -0.84 -22.67 -4.26
CA LEU A 174 -0.51 -23.25 -5.55
C LEU A 174 -0.56 -24.78 -5.49
N LEU A 175 0.10 -25.38 -4.49
CA LEU A 175 0.14 -26.84 -4.33
C LEU A 175 -1.22 -27.43 -3.99
N GLU A 176 -2.06 -26.73 -3.22
CA GLU A 176 -3.42 -27.14 -2.89
C GLU A 176 -4.36 -27.09 -4.10
N PHE A 177 -4.23 -26.05 -4.93
CA PHE A 177 -5.07 -25.86 -6.11
C PHE A 177 -4.62 -26.69 -7.33
N PHE A 178 -3.31 -26.94 -7.49
CA PHE A 178 -2.72 -27.62 -8.65
C PHE A 178 -3.36 -28.96 -9.07
N PRO A 179 -3.86 -29.82 -8.16
CA PRO A 179 -4.60 -31.02 -8.53
C PRO A 179 -5.80 -30.77 -9.45
N VAL A 180 -6.44 -29.59 -9.38
CA VAL A 180 -7.63 -29.24 -10.18
C VAL A 180 -7.29 -29.12 -11.68
N PRO A 181 -6.33 -28.29 -12.13
CA PRO A 181 -5.94 -28.27 -13.53
C PRO A 181 -5.28 -29.59 -13.97
N ALA A 182 -4.54 -30.27 -13.09
CA ALA A 182 -3.91 -31.55 -13.39
C ALA A 182 -4.91 -32.69 -13.71
N GLU A 183 -6.18 -32.59 -13.29
CA GLU A 183 -7.23 -33.55 -13.66
C GLU A 183 -7.48 -33.64 -15.17
N SER A 184 -7.23 -32.54 -15.90
CA SER A 184 -7.44 -32.47 -17.35
C SER A 184 -6.29 -33.07 -18.17
N PHE A 185 -5.16 -33.39 -17.55
CA PHE A 185 -3.95 -33.84 -18.24
C PHE A 185 -3.45 -35.19 -17.69
N SER A 186 -3.56 -36.24 -18.50
CA SER A 186 -3.17 -37.61 -18.11
C SER A 186 -1.70 -37.73 -17.68
N GLY A 187 -0.80 -36.95 -18.29
CA GLY A 187 0.64 -36.94 -17.95
C GLY A 187 0.95 -36.47 -16.52
N LEU A 188 0.07 -35.68 -15.90
CA LEU A 188 0.26 -35.14 -14.54
C LEU A 188 -0.38 -36.00 -13.45
N ALA A 189 -0.90 -37.18 -13.80
CA ALA A 189 -1.62 -38.04 -12.85
C ALA A 189 -0.77 -38.45 -11.63
N LYS A 190 0.53 -38.70 -11.81
CA LYS A 190 1.45 -39.04 -10.70
C LYS A 190 1.58 -37.88 -9.70
N VAL A 191 1.81 -36.66 -10.22
CA VAL A 191 1.94 -35.43 -9.40
C VAL A 191 0.63 -35.14 -8.68
N ARG A 192 -0.50 -35.22 -9.38
CA ARG A 192 -1.84 -35.07 -8.80
C ARG A 192 -2.05 -36.03 -7.63
N ASN A 193 -1.78 -37.33 -7.83
CA ASN A 193 -2.01 -38.34 -6.80
C ASN A 193 -1.10 -38.12 -5.58
N PHE A 194 0.12 -37.62 -5.78
CA PHE A 194 1.02 -37.25 -4.70
C PHE A 194 0.47 -36.05 -3.90
N LEU A 195 0.08 -34.98 -4.57
CA LEU A 195 -0.47 -33.78 -3.91
C LEU A 195 -1.79 -34.05 -3.19
N VAL A 196 -2.65 -34.92 -3.75
CA VAL A 196 -3.89 -35.34 -3.07
C VAL A 196 -3.59 -36.07 -1.76
N LYS A 197 -2.52 -36.87 -1.69
CA LYS A 197 -2.07 -37.50 -0.43
C LYS A 197 -1.56 -36.47 0.58
N LEU A 198 -0.89 -35.42 0.11
CA LEU A 198 -0.39 -34.31 0.94
C LEU A 198 -1.44 -33.25 1.29
N ARG A 199 -2.69 -33.42 0.86
CA ARG A 199 -3.75 -32.42 1.07
C ARG A 199 -3.90 -32.01 2.53
N LEU A 200 -3.94 -32.97 3.46
CA LEU A 200 -4.17 -32.65 4.87
C LEU A 200 -3.01 -31.83 5.47
N PRO A 201 -1.72 -32.22 5.30
CA PRO A 201 -0.60 -31.36 5.66
C PRO A 201 -0.64 -29.97 5.02
N LEU A 202 -0.96 -29.88 3.72
CA LEU A 202 -1.04 -28.59 3.02
C LEU A 202 -2.15 -27.70 3.57
N VAL A 203 -3.33 -28.26 3.87
CA VAL A 203 -4.44 -27.51 4.47
C VAL A 203 -4.06 -27.01 5.87
N ILE A 204 -3.42 -27.83 6.69
CA ILE A 204 -2.97 -27.41 8.03
C ILE A 204 -1.93 -26.30 7.91
N ALA A 205 -0.93 -26.45 7.04
CA ALA A 205 0.07 -25.42 6.78
C ALA A 205 -0.56 -24.13 6.26
N GLY A 206 -1.54 -24.24 5.35
CA GLY A 206 -2.27 -23.11 4.80
C GLY A 206 -3.04 -22.34 5.86
N ILE A 207 -3.74 -23.03 6.76
CA ILE A 207 -4.49 -22.41 7.86
C ILE A 207 -3.54 -21.73 8.86
N SER A 208 -2.43 -22.38 9.22
CA SER A 208 -1.42 -21.78 10.11
C SER A 208 -0.78 -20.54 9.50
N LEU A 209 -0.30 -20.61 8.25
CA LEU A 209 0.33 -19.49 7.54
C LEU A 209 -0.66 -18.35 7.28
N SER A 210 -1.92 -18.67 6.97
CA SER A 210 -2.94 -17.64 6.77
C SER A 210 -3.31 -16.94 8.07
N THR A 211 -3.39 -17.68 9.18
CA THR A 211 -3.60 -17.10 10.52
C THR A 211 -2.47 -16.14 10.88
N LEU A 212 -1.22 -16.57 10.69
CA LEU A 212 -0.04 -15.72 10.91
C LEU A 212 -0.13 -14.47 10.04
N HIS A 213 -0.18 -14.62 8.73
CA HIS A 213 -0.14 -13.49 7.81
C HIS A 213 -1.26 -12.45 8.03
N GLN A 214 -2.52 -12.88 8.22
CA GLN A 214 -3.64 -11.96 8.47
C GLN A 214 -3.43 -11.16 9.76
N SER A 215 -2.77 -11.75 10.75
CA SER A 215 -2.40 -11.06 11.99
C SER A 215 -1.17 -10.15 11.80
N SER A 216 -0.12 -10.61 11.10
CA SER A 216 1.12 -9.86 10.88
C SER A 216 0.90 -8.61 10.03
N LEU A 217 -0.11 -8.59 9.15
CA LEU A 217 -0.55 -7.36 8.47
C LEU A 217 -0.98 -6.26 9.45
N GLY A 218 -1.58 -6.62 10.58
CA GLY A 218 -1.89 -5.67 11.66
C GLY A 218 -0.64 -5.20 12.40
N SER A 219 0.37 -6.07 12.51
CA SER A 219 1.66 -5.75 13.16
C SER A 219 2.44 -4.65 12.42
N LEU A 220 2.24 -4.50 11.11
CA LEU A 220 2.86 -3.45 10.30
C LEU A 220 2.65 -2.04 10.87
N PHE A 221 1.50 -1.79 11.50
CA PHE A 221 1.13 -0.48 12.04
C PHE A 221 1.52 -0.29 13.52
N LEU A 222 2.02 -1.33 14.19
CA LEU A 222 2.44 -1.21 15.59
C LEU A 222 3.64 -0.27 15.76
N ILE A 223 4.46 -0.11 14.71
CA ILE A 223 5.59 0.82 14.66
C ILE A 223 5.15 2.29 14.47
N MET A 224 3.86 2.56 14.22
CA MET A 224 3.31 3.88 13.90
C MET A 224 2.32 4.43 14.95
N PRO A 225 2.62 4.40 16.27
CA PRO A 225 1.66 4.73 17.33
C PRO A 225 1.14 6.17 17.30
N TYR A 226 1.96 7.11 16.82
CA TYR A 226 1.60 8.53 16.79
C TYR A 226 1.17 9.00 15.38
N HIS A 227 1.34 8.14 14.38
CA HIS A 227 1.03 8.48 12.99
C HIS A 227 -0.35 7.98 12.59
N VAL A 228 -0.81 6.82 13.09
CA VAL A 228 -2.18 6.35 12.87
C VAL A 228 -3.12 6.99 13.89
N HIS A 229 -4.26 7.54 13.44
CA HIS A 229 -5.23 8.18 14.33
C HIS A 229 -5.65 7.25 15.50
N PRO A 230 -5.83 7.75 16.75
CA PRO A 230 -6.05 6.92 17.94
C PRO A 230 -7.27 5.98 17.89
N LEU A 231 -8.28 6.36 17.11
CA LEU A 231 -9.43 5.49 16.82
C LEU A 231 -9.03 4.23 16.04
N TRP A 232 -8.04 4.27 15.15
CA TRP A 232 -7.62 3.09 14.38
C TRP A 232 -6.40 2.39 14.97
N TYR A 233 -5.50 3.13 15.61
CA TYR A 233 -4.33 2.53 16.26
C TYR A 233 -4.74 1.68 17.47
N SER A 234 -4.14 0.50 17.63
CA SER A 234 -4.26 -0.35 18.83
C SER A 234 -3.07 -1.31 18.94
N PRO A 235 -2.56 -1.60 20.16
CA PRO A 235 -1.58 -2.66 20.38
C PRO A 235 -2.06 -4.06 19.96
N ILE A 236 -3.38 -4.29 19.90
CA ILE A 236 -3.98 -5.57 19.49
C ILE A 236 -4.47 -5.56 18.03
N LEU A 237 -3.96 -4.64 17.19
CA LEU A 237 -4.23 -4.61 15.75
C LEU A 237 -4.09 -5.97 15.05
N PRO A 238 -3.09 -6.82 15.37
CA PRO A 238 -3.00 -8.17 14.79
C PRO A 238 -4.25 -9.02 14.99
N VAL A 239 -4.85 -8.95 16.19
CA VAL A 239 -6.06 -9.70 16.54
C VAL A 239 -7.28 -9.10 15.84
N ILE A 240 -7.39 -7.77 15.82
CA ILE A 240 -8.50 -7.05 15.16
C ILE A 240 -8.50 -7.34 13.65
N PHE A 241 -7.32 -7.36 13.03
CA PHE A 241 -7.16 -7.64 11.60
C PHE A 241 -7.50 -9.09 11.27
N PHE A 242 -7.05 -10.04 12.07
CA PHE A 242 -7.41 -11.45 11.93
C PHE A 242 -8.93 -11.67 12.05
N LEU A 243 -9.58 -11.12 13.07
CA LEU A 243 -11.04 -11.26 13.26
C LEU A 243 -11.84 -10.67 12.10
N SER A 244 -11.46 -9.48 11.63
CA SER A 244 -12.10 -8.85 10.47
C SER A 244 -11.83 -9.62 9.18
N ALA A 245 -10.66 -10.25 9.00
CA ALA A 245 -10.37 -11.09 7.85
C ALA A 245 -11.27 -12.33 7.78
N ILE A 246 -11.58 -12.98 8.91
CA ILE A 246 -12.52 -14.11 8.94
C ILE A 246 -13.92 -13.65 8.51
N ALA A 247 -14.39 -12.52 9.03
CA ALA A 247 -15.68 -11.97 8.64
C ALA A 247 -15.71 -11.62 7.15
N LEU A 248 -14.66 -10.95 6.64
CA LEU A 248 -14.52 -10.62 5.23
C LEU A 248 -14.51 -11.87 4.36
N GLY A 249 -13.76 -12.92 4.73
CA GLY A 249 -13.71 -14.18 3.98
C GLY A 249 -15.08 -14.84 3.82
N LEU A 250 -15.89 -14.89 4.88
CA LEU A 250 -17.27 -15.43 4.83
C LEU A 250 -18.18 -14.60 3.90
N MET A 251 -18.10 -13.28 4.01
CA MET A 251 -18.93 -12.37 3.19
C MET A 251 -18.46 -12.30 1.74
N MET A 252 -17.15 -12.41 1.49
CA MET A 252 -16.57 -12.42 0.16
C MET A 252 -16.94 -13.69 -0.61
N VAL A 253 -16.87 -14.88 0.01
CA VAL A 253 -17.35 -16.12 -0.63
C VAL A 253 -18.85 -16.04 -0.92
N THR A 254 -19.62 -15.40 -0.03
CA THR A 254 -21.04 -15.16 -0.27
C THR A 254 -21.25 -14.25 -1.49
N PHE A 255 -20.52 -13.14 -1.56
CA PHE A 255 -20.59 -12.20 -2.67
C PHE A 255 -20.15 -12.83 -4.01
N GLU A 256 -19.05 -13.59 -4.01
CA GLU A 256 -18.55 -14.30 -5.18
C GLU A 256 -19.57 -15.34 -5.69
N GLY A 257 -20.21 -16.09 -4.78
CA GLY A 257 -21.26 -17.05 -5.11
C GLY A 257 -22.47 -16.38 -5.77
N LEU A 258 -22.86 -15.19 -5.28
CA LEU A 258 -23.95 -14.38 -5.84
C LEU A 258 -23.60 -13.82 -7.23
N ILE A 259 -22.42 -13.19 -7.38
CA ILE A 259 -21.94 -12.66 -8.66
C ILE A 259 -21.80 -13.77 -9.70
N SER A 260 -21.12 -14.86 -9.34
CA SER A 260 -20.95 -16.01 -10.23
C SER A 260 -22.29 -16.57 -10.65
N SER A 261 -23.26 -16.60 -9.72
CA SER A 261 -24.60 -17.09 -10.06
C SER A 261 -25.35 -16.17 -11.02
N TYR A 262 -25.23 -14.85 -10.82
CA TYR A 262 -25.80 -13.84 -11.69
C TYR A 262 -25.19 -13.83 -13.09
N LEU A 263 -23.86 -13.92 -13.19
CA LEU A 263 -23.11 -13.90 -14.44
C LEU A 263 -23.43 -15.14 -15.30
N TYR A 264 -23.36 -16.33 -14.72
CA TYR A 264 -23.61 -17.61 -15.42
C TYR A 264 -25.09 -18.04 -15.41
N ARG A 265 -26.01 -17.19 -14.96
CA ARG A 265 -27.46 -17.44 -14.91
C ARG A 265 -27.85 -18.78 -14.26
N ARG A 266 -27.18 -19.17 -13.16
CA ARG A 266 -27.56 -20.34 -12.35
C ARG A 266 -28.43 -19.93 -11.17
N ALA A 267 -29.09 -20.91 -10.58
CA ALA A 267 -29.72 -20.72 -9.28
C ALA A 267 -28.63 -20.56 -8.20
N PRO A 268 -28.63 -19.47 -7.41
CA PRO A 268 -27.70 -19.32 -6.29
C PRO A 268 -28.00 -20.35 -5.20
N GLU A 269 -26.97 -20.90 -4.57
CA GLU A 269 -27.07 -21.85 -3.46
C GLU A 269 -27.44 -21.15 -2.15
N THR A 270 -28.58 -20.47 -2.12
CA THR A 270 -29.01 -19.58 -1.04
C THR A 270 -28.99 -20.24 0.34
N ASP A 271 -29.24 -21.54 0.45
CA ASP A 271 -29.16 -22.28 1.71
C ASP A 271 -27.73 -22.33 2.27
N ILE A 272 -26.73 -22.61 1.41
CA ILE A 272 -25.31 -22.63 1.81
C ILE A 272 -24.86 -21.20 2.15
N LEU A 273 -25.23 -20.23 1.33
CA LEU A 273 -24.90 -18.81 1.55
C LEU A 273 -25.52 -18.26 2.85
N ALA A 274 -26.76 -18.63 3.16
CA ALA A 274 -27.42 -18.24 4.41
C ALA A 274 -26.71 -18.81 5.65
N LYS A 275 -26.13 -20.02 5.54
CA LYS A 275 -25.32 -20.62 6.62
C LYS A 275 -24.00 -19.90 6.82
N LEU A 276 -23.35 -19.43 5.75
CA LEU A 276 -22.17 -18.56 5.86
C LEU A 276 -22.53 -17.24 6.54
N GLY A 277 -23.63 -16.61 6.14
CA GLY A 277 -24.16 -15.42 6.83
C GLY A 277 -24.53 -15.68 8.31
N ALA A 278 -24.94 -16.90 8.65
CA ALA A 278 -25.25 -17.28 10.03
C ALA A 278 -24.00 -17.38 10.92
N ALA A 279 -22.85 -17.74 10.34
CA ALA A 279 -21.56 -17.68 11.02
C ALA A 279 -21.04 -16.24 11.06
N ALA A 280 -21.11 -15.51 9.94
CA ALA A 280 -20.60 -14.15 9.81
C ALA A 280 -21.21 -13.19 10.84
N ARG A 281 -22.51 -13.29 11.17
CA ARG A 281 -23.13 -12.43 12.20
C ARG A 281 -22.45 -12.50 13.56
N TRP A 282 -21.96 -13.68 13.95
CA TRP A 282 -21.29 -13.89 15.23
C TRP A 282 -19.86 -13.38 15.19
N VAL A 283 -19.15 -13.60 14.08
CA VAL A 283 -17.79 -13.07 13.88
C VAL A 283 -17.79 -11.54 13.84
N LEU A 284 -18.75 -10.93 13.14
CA LEU A 284 -18.92 -9.47 13.09
C LEU A 284 -19.28 -8.88 14.45
N LEU A 285 -20.14 -9.55 15.22
CA LEU A 285 -20.47 -9.13 16.59
C LEU A 285 -19.23 -9.21 17.51
N LEU A 286 -18.45 -10.28 17.39
CA LEU A 286 -17.19 -10.43 18.13
C LEU A 286 -16.19 -9.33 17.74
N TYR A 287 -16.05 -9.05 16.45
CA TYR A 287 -15.20 -7.96 15.95
C TYR A 287 -15.60 -6.61 16.55
N LEU A 288 -16.89 -6.27 16.55
CA LEU A 288 -17.40 -5.04 17.20
C LEU A 288 -17.11 -5.02 18.69
N GLY A 289 -17.39 -6.12 19.39
CA GLY A 289 -17.14 -6.25 20.82
C GLY A 289 -15.67 -6.02 21.17
N VAL A 290 -14.75 -6.67 20.45
CA VAL A 290 -13.31 -6.47 20.62
C VAL A 290 -12.93 -5.02 20.30
N ARG A 291 -13.47 -4.42 19.23
CA ARG A 291 -13.11 -3.05 18.85
C ARG A 291 -13.48 -1.99 19.89
N PHE A 292 -14.70 -2.04 20.40
CA PHE A 292 -15.17 -1.06 21.40
C PHE A 292 -14.60 -1.34 22.79
N THR A 293 -14.36 -2.61 23.14
CA THR A 293 -13.67 -2.96 24.39
C THR A 293 -12.23 -2.47 24.38
N ASP A 294 -11.52 -2.60 23.26
CA ASP A 294 -10.17 -2.05 23.07
C ASP A 294 -10.15 -0.52 23.21
N LEU A 295 -11.08 0.19 22.58
CA LEU A 295 -11.20 1.65 22.75
C LEU A 295 -11.41 2.04 24.21
N ALA A 296 -12.32 1.34 24.90
CA ALA A 296 -12.63 1.59 26.30
C ALA A 296 -11.41 1.36 27.19
N ALA A 297 -10.72 0.23 27.01
CA ALA A 297 -9.53 -0.13 27.77
C ALA A 297 -8.38 0.86 27.58
N ARG A 298 -8.26 1.47 26.40
CA ARG A 298 -7.25 2.51 26.09
C ARG A 298 -7.68 3.93 26.47
N GLY A 299 -8.88 4.12 27.03
CA GLY A 299 -9.42 5.43 27.37
C GLY A 299 -9.73 6.32 26.16
N GLN A 300 -9.84 5.76 24.96
CA GLN A 300 -9.96 6.52 23.70
C GLN A 300 -11.42 6.75 23.27
N LEU A 301 -12.40 6.35 24.09
CA LEU A 301 -13.83 6.55 23.78
C LEU A 301 -14.21 8.03 23.65
N GLY A 302 -13.47 8.94 24.30
CA GLY A 302 -13.69 10.38 24.20
C GLY A 302 -13.63 10.87 22.75
N HIS A 303 -12.71 10.31 21.96
CA HIS A 303 -12.54 10.68 20.56
C HIS A 303 -13.73 10.35 19.65
N LEU A 304 -14.67 9.50 20.10
CA LEU A 304 -15.88 9.19 19.33
C LEU A 304 -16.88 10.35 19.27
N ALA A 305 -16.74 11.33 20.17
CA ALA A 305 -17.59 12.51 20.23
C ALA A 305 -16.92 13.75 19.63
N ASP A 306 -15.67 13.63 19.14
CA ASP A 306 -14.97 14.74 18.51
C ASP A 306 -15.65 15.09 17.17
N GLY A 307 -15.80 16.37 16.85
CA GLY A 307 -16.46 16.85 15.61
C GLY A 307 -15.63 16.69 14.34
N GLY A 308 -14.54 15.93 14.37
CA GLY A 308 -13.61 15.77 13.24
C GLY A 308 -14.18 14.90 12.12
N TRP A 309 -13.71 15.13 10.89
CA TRP A 309 -14.09 14.30 9.74
C TRP A 309 -13.68 12.84 9.91
N GLN A 310 -12.58 12.58 10.65
CA GLN A 310 -12.12 11.25 11.01
C GLN A 310 -13.16 10.50 11.85
N VAL A 311 -13.86 11.17 12.75
CA VAL A 311 -14.91 10.53 13.57
C VAL A 311 -16.09 10.11 12.70
N THR A 312 -16.46 10.95 11.73
CA THR A 312 -17.51 10.61 10.76
C THR A 312 -17.10 9.40 9.92
N LEU A 313 -15.85 9.39 9.46
CA LEU A 313 -15.27 8.28 8.69
C LEU A 313 -15.24 6.98 9.51
N PHE A 314 -14.88 7.05 10.80
CA PHE A 314 -14.92 5.91 11.72
C PHE A 314 -16.33 5.34 11.88
N TRP A 315 -17.34 6.19 12.08
CA TRP A 315 -18.73 5.74 12.21
C TRP A 315 -19.26 5.14 10.91
N MET A 316 -18.96 5.74 9.76
CA MET A 316 -19.31 5.18 8.45
C MET A 316 -18.68 3.80 8.26
N GLU A 317 -17.39 3.66 8.58
CA GLU A 317 -16.66 2.41 8.51
C GLU A 317 -17.28 1.34 9.42
N ILE A 318 -17.52 1.63 10.70
CA ILE A 318 -18.13 0.68 11.65
C ILE A 318 -19.55 0.28 11.22
N ALA A 319 -20.33 1.24 10.71
CA ALA A 319 -21.68 0.99 10.21
C ALA A 319 -21.67 0.00 9.04
N LEU A 320 -20.80 0.23 8.04
CA LEU A 320 -20.73 -0.58 6.83
C LEU A 320 -20.01 -1.92 7.06
N SER A 321 -18.92 -1.94 7.82
CA SER A 321 -18.07 -3.13 8.01
C SER A 321 -18.76 -4.19 8.86
N ALA A 322 -19.45 -3.77 9.94
CA ALA A 322 -19.93 -4.73 10.92
C ALA A 322 -21.29 -4.41 11.55
N ALA A 323 -21.59 -3.18 11.95
CA ALA A 323 -22.81 -2.91 12.73
C ALA A 323 -24.10 -3.19 11.95
N ILE A 324 -24.27 -2.59 10.76
CA ILE A 324 -25.45 -2.83 9.92
C ILE A 324 -25.46 -4.26 9.37
N PRO A 325 -24.35 -4.81 8.80
CA PRO A 325 -24.34 -6.19 8.34
C PRO A 325 -24.68 -7.21 9.43
N ALA A 326 -24.14 -7.06 10.64
CA ALA A 326 -24.47 -7.96 11.75
C ALA A 326 -25.96 -7.89 12.09
N ALA A 327 -26.51 -6.68 12.29
CA ALA A 327 -27.92 -6.48 12.60
C ALA A 327 -28.84 -7.12 11.54
N LEU A 328 -28.54 -6.91 10.25
CA LEU A 328 -29.30 -7.50 9.15
C LEU A 328 -29.19 -9.04 9.13
N LEU A 329 -28.03 -9.61 9.41
CA LEU A 329 -27.84 -11.07 9.45
C LEU A 329 -28.48 -11.74 10.68
N PHE A 330 -28.78 -11.01 11.75
CA PHE A 330 -29.59 -11.51 12.85
C PHE A 330 -31.05 -11.71 12.46
N ILE A 331 -31.56 -10.97 11.46
CA ILE A 331 -32.93 -11.10 10.95
C ILE A 331 -33.01 -12.31 10.01
N PRO A 332 -33.70 -13.42 10.37
CA PRO A 332 -33.73 -14.62 9.55
C PRO A 332 -34.31 -14.37 8.15
N ARG A 333 -35.30 -13.48 8.03
CA ARG A 333 -35.91 -13.10 6.75
C ARG A 333 -34.89 -12.51 5.78
N VAL A 334 -33.97 -11.67 6.26
CA VAL A 334 -32.94 -11.05 5.42
C VAL A 334 -31.91 -12.09 5.01
N ARG A 335 -31.37 -12.85 5.98
CA ARG A 335 -30.32 -13.85 5.75
C ARG A 335 -30.73 -14.99 4.80
N HIS A 336 -31.99 -15.40 4.82
CA HIS A 336 -32.51 -16.44 3.92
C HIS A 336 -33.06 -15.88 2.60
N SER A 337 -33.10 -14.56 2.43
CA SER A 337 -33.54 -13.93 1.18
C SER A 337 -32.37 -13.62 0.24
N LEU A 338 -32.58 -13.83 -1.06
CA LEU A 338 -31.59 -13.49 -2.07
C LEU A 338 -31.27 -11.97 -2.07
N ALA A 339 -32.30 -11.13 -1.96
CA ALA A 339 -32.15 -9.69 -1.92
C ALA A 339 -31.35 -9.23 -0.68
N GLY A 340 -31.62 -9.82 0.49
CA GLY A 340 -30.88 -9.52 1.71
C GLY A 340 -29.40 -9.86 1.59
N LEU A 341 -29.06 -11.03 1.03
CA LEU A 341 -27.67 -11.40 0.80
C LEU A 341 -26.95 -10.47 -0.19
N TRP A 342 -27.65 -10.00 -1.24
CA TRP A 342 -27.12 -9.01 -2.18
C TRP A 342 -26.89 -7.61 -1.59
N ILE A 343 -27.50 -7.31 -0.45
CA ILE A 343 -27.27 -6.05 0.28
C ILE A 343 -26.13 -6.23 1.29
N VAL A 344 -26.24 -7.27 2.13
CA VAL A 344 -25.34 -7.47 3.27
C VAL A 344 -23.92 -7.84 2.81
N ALA A 345 -23.77 -8.73 1.83
CA ALA A 345 -22.45 -9.21 1.39
C ALA A 345 -21.55 -8.10 0.83
N PRO A 346 -21.96 -7.33 -0.20
CA PRO A 346 -21.14 -6.23 -0.67
C PRO A 346 -20.95 -5.14 0.38
N MET A 347 -21.97 -4.84 1.21
CA MET A 347 -21.85 -3.83 2.27
C MET A 347 -20.73 -4.16 3.27
N ALA A 348 -20.72 -5.40 3.80
CA ALA A 348 -19.68 -5.84 4.73
C ALA A 348 -18.30 -5.90 4.07
N VAL A 349 -18.23 -6.38 2.82
CA VAL A 349 -16.99 -6.42 2.04
C VAL A 349 -16.42 -5.01 1.87
N THR A 350 -17.22 -4.09 1.34
CA THR A 350 -16.80 -2.69 1.14
C THR A 350 -16.43 -2.01 2.46
N GLY A 351 -17.16 -2.26 3.55
CA GLY A 351 -16.84 -1.66 4.85
C GLY A 351 -15.50 -2.13 5.42
N ILE A 352 -15.18 -3.43 5.32
CA ILE A 352 -13.87 -3.94 5.81
C ILE A 352 -12.74 -3.51 4.88
N VAL A 353 -12.96 -3.47 3.56
CA VAL A 353 -12.00 -2.89 2.60
C VAL A 353 -11.75 -1.42 2.93
N PHE A 354 -12.81 -0.66 3.24
CA PHE A 354 -12.69 0.73 3.63
C PHE A 354 -11.88 0.89 4.93
N ASN A 355 -12.04 0.00 5.91
CA ASN A 355 -11.17 -0.04 7.09
C ASN A 355 -9.68 -0.18 6.73
N ARG A 356 -9.33 -1.02 5.76
CA ARG A 356 -7.93 -1.21 5.35
C ARG A 356 -7.38 -0.02 4.59
N ILE A 357 -8.18 0.63 3.74
CA ILE A 357 -7.80 1.88 3.07
C ILE A 357 -7.60 3.00 4.11
N ASN A 358 -8.45 3.06 5.13
CA ASN A 358 -8.33 4.01 6.21
C ASN A 358 -6.99 3.84 6.94
N VAL A 359 -6.73 2.64 7.49
CA VAL A 359 -5.48 2.34 8.20
C VAL A 359 -4.25 2.44 7.29
N GLY A 360 -4.38 2.07 6.01
CA GLY A 360 -3.28 2.08 5.03
C GLY A 360 -2.80 3.46 4.62
N GLY A 361 -3.62 4.51 4.77
CA GLY A 361 -3.16 5.87 4.48
C GLY A 361 -4.12 7.00 4.84
N LEU A 362 -5.44 6.85 4.70
CA LEU A 362 -6.36 8.00 4.86
C LEU A 362 -6.37 8.58 6.28
N VAL A 363 -6.14 7.78 7.31
CA VAL A 363 -6.17 8.24 8.72
C VAL A 363 -4.80 8.50 9.31
N HIS A 364 -3.77 8.59 8.46
CA HIS A 364 -2.43 8.98 8.87
C HIS A 364 -2.45 10.48 9.21
N GLN A 365 -1.98 10.81 10.41
CA GLN A 365 -1.97 12.18 10.92
C GLN A 365 -0.82 12.93 10.25
N GLN A 366 -1.16 13.83 9.32
CA GLN A 366 -0.21 14.75 8.68
C GLN A 366 -0.09 16.05 9.48
N ARG A 367 1.07 16.72 9.38
CA ARG A 367 1.24 18.10 9.84
C ARG A 367 0.74 19.03 8.74
N GLY A 368 -0.49 19.52 8.89
CA GLY A 368 -1.25 20.23 7.86
C GLY A 368 -2.50 19.43 7.49
N GLU A 369 -3.66 20.08 7.37
CA GLU A 369 -4.94 19.43 7.07
C GLU A 369 -5.04 18.94 5.61
N THR A 370 -3.94 18.52 4.99
CA THR A 370 -3.93 18.05 3.61
C THR A 370 -4.42 16.62 3.54
N LEU A 371 -5.66 16.45 3.09
CA LEU A 371 -6.25 15.13 2.85
C LEU A 371 -5.54 14.45 1.67
N TYR A 372 -4.93 13.29 1.89
CA TYR A 372 -4.49 12.43 0.78
C TYR A 372 -5.72 11.94 0.01
N LEU A 373 -5.74 12.20 -1.29
CA LEU A 373 -6.71 11.68 -2.23
C LEU A 373 -5.97 10.86 -3.29
N PRO A 374 -6.36 9.60 -3.53
CA PRO A 374 -5.68 8.76 -4.50
C PRO A 374 -5.81 9.34 -5.90
N ALA A 375 -4.70 9.33 -6.65
CA ALA A 375 -4.72 9.69 -8.05
C ALA A 375 -5.57 8.70 -8.86
N TRP A 376 -6.12 9.15 -9.99
CA TRP A 376 -6.88 8.27 -10.88
C TRP A 376 -6.03 7.10 -11.39
N THR A 377 -4.71 7.32 -11.53
CA THR A 377 -3.70 6.33 -11.90
C THR A 377 -3.58 5.24 -10.84
N GLU A 378 -3.63 5.60 -9.55
CA GLU A 378 -3.61 4.64 -8.45
C GLU A 378 -4.84 3.73 -8.52
N ILE A 379 -6.03 4.33 -8.68
CA ILE A 379 -7.30 3.61 -8.83
C ILE A 379 -7.27 2.70 -10.08
N ALA A 380 -6.71 3.19 -11.18
CA ALA A 380 -6.64 2.43 -12.44
C ALA A 380 -5.77 1.18 -12.33
N ILE A 381 -4.61 1.25 -11.67
CA ILE A 381 -3.75 0.07 -11.42
C ILE A 381 -4.47 -0.93 -10.52
N SER A 382 -5.00 -0.49 -9.38
CA SER A 382 -5.73 -1.38 -8.46
C SER A 382 -6.91 -2.07 -9.14
N ALA A 383 -7.70 -1.33 -9.93
CA ALA A 383 -8.80 -1.88 -10.71
C ALA A 383 -8.34 -2.89 -11.77
N ALA A 384 -7.20 -2.65 -12.42
CA ALA A 384 -6.63 -3.55 -13.41
C ALA A 384 -6.10 -4.85 -12.80
N VAL A 385 -5.49 -4.78 -11.61
CA VAL A 385 -5.04 -5.96 -10.84
C VAL A 385 -6.23 -6.85 -10.47
N VAL A 386 -7.31 -6.26 -9.92
CA VAL A 386 -8.56 -6.98 -9.64
C VAL A 386 -9.19 -7.54 -10.93
N ALA A 387 -9.15 -6.78 -12.03
CA ALA A 387 -9.68 -7.23 -13.31
C ALA A 387 -8.91 -8.43 -13.88
N ALA A 388 -7.58 -8.44 -13.76
CA ALA A 388 -6.74 -9.56 -14.16
C ALA A 388 -7.06 -10.82 -13.34
N ALA A 389 -7.21 -10.68 -12.02
CA ALA A 389 -7.59 -11.78 -11.13
C ALA A 389 -8.99 -12.34 -11.48
N ALA A 390 -9.96 -11.46 -11.73
CA ALA A 390 -11.30 -11.86 -12.14
C ALA A 390 -11.32 -12.56 -13.52
N LEU A 391 -10.55 -12.07 -14.49
CA LEU A 391 -10.38 -12.73 -15.80
C LEU A 391 -9.78 -14.12 -15.65
N ALA A 392 -8.73 -14.26 -14.82
CA ALA A 392 -8.13 -15.56 -14.52
C ALA A 392 -9.14 -16.49 -13.85
N PHE A 393 -9.91 -16.00 -12.87
CA PHE A 393 -10.95 -16.79 -12.19
C PHE A 393 -11.97 -17.34 -13.19
N LEU A 394 -12.53 -16.47 -14.05
CA LEU A 394 -13.49 -16.87 -15.08
C LEU A 394 -12.88 -17.89 -16.06
N TYR A 395 -11.62 -17.71 -16.43
CA TYR A 395 -10.90 -18.66 -17.27
C TYR A 395 -10.78 -20.04 -16.60
N PHE A 396 -10.39 -20.09 -15.33
CA PHE A 396 -10.24 -21.36 -14.60
C PHE A 396 -11.57 -22.09 -14.43
N VAL A 397 -12.62 -21.35 -14.10
CA VAL A 397 -13.98 -21.87 -13.93
C VAL A 397 -14.57 -22.45 -15.23
N GLU A 398 -14.29 -21.83 -16.37
CA GLU A 398 -14.77 -22.30 -17.67
C GLU A 398 -13.96 -23.48 -18.21
N LYS A 399 -12.65 -23.50 -17.94
CA LYS A 399 -11.74 -24.49 -18.52
C LYS A 399 -11.61 -25.77 -17.67
N PHE A 400 -11.60 -25.64 -16.34
CA PHE A 400 -11.29 -26.72 -15.41
C PHE A 400 -12.48 -27.11 -14.52
N HIS A 401 -12.35 -28.23 -13.80
CA HIS A 401 -13.40 -28.77 -12.92
C HIS A 401 -13.40 -28.10 -11.54
N VAL A 402 -13.61 -26.77 -11.54
CA VAL A 402 -13.80 -25.98 -10.31
C VAL A 402 -15.19 -26.21 -9.73
N TRP A 403 -16.21 -26.23 -10.59
CA TRP A 403 -17.58 -26.59 -10.26
C TRP A 403 -17.93 -28.01 -10.74
N GLU A 404 -18.98 -28.59 -10.15
CA GLU A 404 -19.48 -29.92 -10.54
C GLU A 404 -19.81 -30.03 -12.03
N ARG A 405 -20.36 -28.95 -12.61
CA ARG A 405 -20.64 -28.84 -14.04
C ARG A 405 -19.94 -27.60 -14.61
N ARG A 406 -19.15 -27.82 -15.67
CA ARG A 406 -18.50 -26.74 -16.41
C ARG A 406 -19.55 -25.90 -17.14
N PRO A 407 -19.50 -24.55 -17.03
CA PRO A 407 -20.34 -23.70 -17.83
C PRO A 407 -19.90 -23.82 -19.29
N GLN A 408 -20.80 -24.27 -20.18
CA GLN A 408 -20.55 -24.30 -21.61
C GLN A 408 -21.35 -23.18 -22.27
N ASP A 409 -20.67 -22.30 -23.01
CA ASP A 409 -21.33 -21.33 -23.87
C ASP A 409 -21.82 -22.04 -25.14
N PRO A 410 -23.15 -22.15 -25.37
CA PRO A 410 -23.67 -22.76 -26.60
C PRO A 410 -23.24 -21.99 -27.85
N GLU A 411 -22.95 -20.69 -27.73
CA GLU A 411 -22.49 -19.86 -28.84
C GLU A 411 -20.98 -20.00 -29.11
N ALA A 412 -20.19 -20.54 -28.16
CA ALA A 412 -18.76 -20.80 -28.35
C ALA A 412 -18.46 -22.24 -28.82
N ALA A 413 -19.49 -23.02 -29.14
CA ALA A 413 -19.32 -24.37 -29.66
C ALA A 413 -18.53 -24.31 -30.99
N PRO A 414 -17.55 -25.22 -31.23
CA PRO A 414 -16.77 -25.24 -32.46
C PRO A 414 -17.62 -25.37 -33.74
N ALA A 415 -18.83 -25.92 -33.62
CA ALA A 415 -19.79 -26.08 -34.71
C ALA A 415 -20.63 -24.83 -35.02
N ALA A 416 -20.47 -23.73 -34.26
CA ALA A 416 -21.26 -22.51 -34.47
C ALA A 416 -20.70 -21.68 -35.64
N LEU A 417 -21.56 -21.40 -36.62
CA LEU A 417 -21.20 -20.64 -37.83
C LEU A 417 -20.89 -19.16 -37.51
N PRO A 418 -19.98 -18.52 -38.28
CA PRO A 418 -19.75 -17.08 -38.23
C PRO A 418 -21.07 -16.31 -38.44
N ARG A 419 -21.32 -15.29 -37.62
CA ARG A 419 -22.51 -14.44 -37.74
C ARG A 419 -22.11 -13.05 -38.20
N PHE A 420 -22.77 -12.56 -39.25
CA PHE A 420 -22.69 -11.15 -39.65
C PHE A 420 -23.40 -10.28 -38.63
N ASP A 421 -22.73 -9.24 -38.14
CA ASP A 421 -23.33 -8.27 -37.22
C ASP A 421 -23.82 -7.06 -38.02
N VAL A 422 -25.13 -6.88 -38.05
CA VAL A 422 -25.79 -5.84 -38.85
C VAL A 422 -25.46 -4.44 -38.32
N ALA A 423 -25.17 -4.30 -37.03
CA ALA A 423 -24.88 -3.00 -36.42
C ALA A 423 -23.48 -2.48 -36.76
N SER A 424 -22.49 -3.38 -36.90
CA SER A 424 -21.11 -3.01 -37.23
C SER A 424 -20.75 -3.25 -38.69
N PHE A 425 -21.70 -3.73 -39.51
CA PHE A 425 -21.48 -4.15 -40.91
C PHE A 425 -20.24 -5.04 -41.09
N ALA A 426 -19.89 -5.83 -40.07
CA ALA A 426 -18.66 -6.60 -40.02
C ALA A 426 -18.94 -8.06 -39.60
N SER A 427 -18.19 -8.98 -40.20
CA SER A 427 -18.08 -10.36 -39.74
C SER A 427 -16.71 -10.56 -39.10
N LEU A 428 -16.69 -10.77 -37.77
CA LEU A 428 -15.45 -11.00 -37.01
C LEU A 428 -15.05 -12.49 -36.98
N GLY A 429 -15.55 -13.30 -37.92
CA GLY A 429 -15.20 -14.72 -38.03
C GLY A 429 -15.95 -15.64 -37.06
N SER A 430 -15.34 -16.78 -36.73
CA SER A 430 -15.92 -17.76 -35.78
C SER A 430 -16.08 -17.17 -34.37
N PRO A 431 -16.95 -17.72 -33.51
CA PRO A 431 -17.23 -17.15 -32.18
C PRO A 431 -15.99 -16.95 -31.30
N LEU A 432 -15.00 -17.83 -31.41
CA LEU A 432 -13.73 -17.74 -30.70
C LEU A 432 -12.87 -16.58 -31.22
N VAL A 433 -12.79 -16.43 -32.55
CA VAL A 433 -12.08 -15.31 -33.20
C VAL A 433 -12.76 -13.99 -32.87
N ARG A 434 -14.09 -13.91 -32.97
CA ARG A 434 -14.89 -12.73 -32.62
C ARG A 434 -14.62 -12.28 -31.19
N SER A 435 -14.70 -13.20 -30.22
CA SER A 435 -14.52 -12.86 -28.81
C SER A 435 -13.09 -12.36 -28.54
N ARG A 436 -12.08 -13.03 -29.09
CA ARG A 436 -10.69 -12.58 -29.02
C ARG A 436 -10.52 -11.17 -29.59
N THR A 437 -11.04 -10.92 -30.79
CA THR A 437 -10.92 -9.60 -31.45
C THR A 437 -11.58 -8.50 -30.63
N LEU A 438 -12.79 -8.71 -30.11
CA LEU A 438 -13.47 -7.71 -29.30
C LEU A 438 -12.73 -7.39 -27.99
N TYR A 439 -12.21 -8.40 -27.30
CA TYR A 439 -11.44 -8.20 -26.07
C TYR A 439 -10.10 -7.50 -26.33
N SER A 440 -9.39 -7.88 -27.40
CA SER A 440 -8.15 -7.21 -27.80
C SER A 440 -8.38 -5.75 -28.20
N LEU A 441 -9.46 -5.45 -28.94
CA LEU A 441 -9.82 -4.07 -29.27
C LEU A 441 -10.16 -3.25 -28.02
N ALA A 442 -10.95 -3.80 -27.09
CA ALA A 442 -11.27 -3.12 -25.84
C ALA A 442 -10.02 -2.78 -25.03
N PHE A 443 -9.05 -3.72 -24.95
CA PHE A 443 -7.76 -3.49 -24.31
C PHE A 443 -6.97 -2.38 -25.01
N VAL A 444 -6.79 -2.45 -26.33
CA VAL A 444 -5.97 -1.49 -27.09
C VAL A 444 -6.57 -0.09 -27.03
N PHE A 445 -7.89 0.06 -27.21
CA PHE A 445 -8.54 1.38 -27.12
C PHE A 445 -8.46 1.96 -25.71
N ALA A 446 -8.66 1.16 -24.67
CA ALA A 446 -8.54 1.64 -23.30
C ALA A 446 -7.10 2.01 -22.94
N ALA A 447 -6.11 1.27 -23.44
CA ALA A 447 -4.69 1.62 -23.27
C ALA A 447 -4.34 2.93 -23.98
N ALA A 448 -4.76 3.10 -25.24
CA ALA A 448 -4.56 4.35 -25.99
C ALA A 448 -5.23 5.54 -25.29
N PHE A 449 -6.44 5.35 -24.77
CA PHE A 449 -7.12 6.36 -23.96
C PHE A 449 -6.35 6.66 -22.67
N GLY A 450 -5.87 5.63 -21.96
CA GLY A 450 -5.04 5.78 -20.76
C GLY A 450 -3.79 6.62 -21.00
N PHE A 451 -3.05 6.33 -22.08
CA PHE A 451 -1.88 7.13 -22.48
C PHE A 451 -2.23 8.58 -22.79
N SER A 452 -3.40 8.85 -23.37
CA SER A 452 -3.86 10.21 -23.66
C SER A 452 -4.21 11.04 -22.42
N LEU A 453 -4.47 10.38 -21.28
CA LEU A 453 -4.80 11.04 -20.01
C LEU A 453 -3.59 11.28 -19.10
N LEU A 454 -2.42 10.71 -19.42
CA LEU A 454 -1.20 10.93 -18.64
C LEU A 454 -0.62 12.31 -18.94
N SER A 455 -0.38 13.12 -17.92
CA SER A 455 0.21 14.45 -18.06
C SER A 455 1.74 14.36 -18.22
N GLY A 456 2.30 15.16 -19.13
CA GLY A 456 3.76 15.20 -19.37
C GLY A 456 4.56 15.84 -18.23
N GLU A 457 3.94 16.68 -17.40
CA GLU A 457 4.58 17.37 -16.27
C GLU A 457 5.00 16.41 -15.14
N ALA A 458 4.28 15.31 -14.96
CA ALA A 458 4.60 14.28 -13.96
C ALA A 458 5.80 13.40 -14.38
N LEU A 459 6.22 13.46 -15.65
CA LEU A 459 7.23 12.58 -16.25
C LEU A 459 8.66 13.16 -16.20
N SER A 460 8.83 14.41 -15.76
CA SER A 460 10.15 15.01 -15.57
C SER A 460 10.63 14.83 -14.14
N SER A 461 11.62 13.95 -13.93
CA SER A 461 12.44 14.00 -12.73
C SER A 461 13.27 15.27 -12.79
N ARG A 462 12.97 16.24 -11.91
CA ARG A 462 14.00 17.19 -11.48
C ARG A 462 15.06 16.35 -10.74
N GLY A 463 16.33 16.75 -10.81
CA GLY A 463 17.44 16.01 -10.18
C GLY A 463 17.27 15.84 -8.68
N VAL A 464 18.33 15.40 -7.97
CA VAL A 464 18.32 15.17 -6.51
C VAL A 464 17.52 16.28 -5.81
N ASP A 465 16.39 15.88 -5.25
CA ASP A 465 15.49 16.81 -4.58
C ASP A 465 16.25 17.48 -3.42
N PRO A 466 16.07 18.78 -3.21
CA PRO A 466 16.57 19.43 -2.01
C PRO A 466 16.07 18.62 -0.81
N ALA A 467 16.97 18.30 0.14
CA ALA A 467 16.60 17.56 1.34
C ALA A 467 16.05 18.58 2.33
N PRO A 468 14.72 18.76 2.41
CA PRO A 468 14.16 19.85 3.18
C PRO A 468 14.46 19.62 4.65
N VAL A 469 14.71 20.73 5.34
CA VAL A 469 14.99 20.72 6.77
C VAL A 469 13.70 21.01 7.52
N GLU A 470 13.37 20.09 8.41
CA GLU A 470 12.24 20.11 9.31
C GLU A 470 12.62 20.70 10.67
N GLU A 471 11.60 21.15 11.40
CA GLU A 471 11.76 21.68 12.75
C GLU A 471 12.27 20.61 13.73
N ALA A 472 13.18 21.00 14.63
CA ALA A 472 13.58 20.15 15.75
C ALA A 472 12.36 19.85 16.65
N ARG A 473 12.27 18.62 17.14
CA ARG A 473 11.08 18.13 17.87
C ARG A 473 11.37 17.98 19.36
N GLY A 474 10.49 18.45 20.24
CA GLY A 474 10.60 18.17 21.67
C GLY A 474 10.30 19.38 22.57
N GLY A 475 10.40 19.18 23.88
CA GLY A 475 10.21 20.23 24.89
C GLY A 475 11.56 20.68 25.46
N ASP A 476 11.82 20.34 26.72
CA ASP A 476 13.09 20.66 27.41
C ASP A 476 14.32 20.00 26.75
N THR A 477 14.11 18.91 26.02
CA THR A 477 15.10 18.25 25.15
C THR A 477 14.54 18.21 23.74
N LEU A 478 15.31 18.76 22.79
CA LEU A 478 15.02 18.81 21.37
C LEU A 478 15.74 17.68 20.67
N TRP A 479 15.05 16.96 19.80
CA TRP A 479 15.64 16.04 18.85
C TRP A 479 15.92 16.80 17.56
N ILE A 480 17.20 17.00 17.27
CA ILE A 480 17.68 17.72 16.09
C ILE A 480 18.01 16.67 15.04
N ASP A 481 17.15 16.57 14.04
CA ASP A 481 17.15 15.56 12.98
C ASP A 481 16.45 16.20 11.78
N GLY A 482 17.18 17.08 11.11
CA GLY A 482 16.61 18.05 10.16
C GLY A 482 15.95 17.39 8.96
N ASN A 483 16.47 16.28 8.48
CA ASN A 483 15.91 15.52 7.35
C ASN A 483 15.15 14.25 7.80
N LEU A 484 14.95 14.06 9.11
CA LEU A 484 14.20 12.95 9.70
C LEU A 484 14.76 11.56 9.33
N ASP A 485 16.05 11.45 8.99
CA ASP A 485 16.69 10.20 8.58
C ASP A 485 17.06 9.30 9.79
N GLY A 486 16.82 9.81 11.01
CA GLY A 486 17.12 9.10 12.25
C GLY A 486 18.57 9.25 12.72
N PHE A 487 19.41 9.95 11.95
CA PHE A 487 20.75 10.39 12.33
C PHE A 487 20.69 11.76 13.01
N GLY A 488 20.00 11.80 14.15
CA GLY A 488 19.80 13.02 14.93
C GLY A 488 20.70 13.12 16.17
N THR A 489 20.54 14.23 16.89
CA THR A 489 21.12 14.46 18.22
C THR A 489 20.06 14.90 19.21
N ALA A 490 20.07 14.30 20.40
CA ALA A 490 19.22 14.72 21.52
C ALA A 490 19.89 15.90 22.24
N PHE A 491 19.37 17.09 22.00
CA PHE A 491 19.86 18.33 22.57
C PHE A 491 19.02 18.77 23.76
N ALA A 492 19.54 18.64 24.98
CA ALA A 492 18.89 19.09 26.20
C ALA A 492 18.90 20.62 26.32
N HIS A 493 18.06 21.30 25.53
CA HIS A 493 18.03 22.76 25.36
C HIS A 493 17.88 23.51 26.68
N ARG A 494 16.91 23.13 27.52
CA ARG A 494 16.70 23.79 28.83
C ARG A 494 17.93 23.72 29.73
N ARG A 495 18.62 22.58 29.70
CA ARG A 495 19.84 22.36 30.50
C ARG A 495 21.00 23.22 30.02
N HIS A 496 21.08 23.49 28.71
CA HIS A 496 22.09 24.38 28.15
C HIS A 496 21.80 25.84 28.54
N VAL A 497 20.54 26.28 28.45
CA VAL A 497 20.12 27.60 28.91
C VAL A 497 20.47 27.80 30.39
N GLU A 498 20.12 26.84 31.25
CA GLU A 498 20.43 26.91 32.69
C GLU A 498 21.94 26.92 32.97
N ARG A 499 22.75 26.17 32.21
CA ARG A 499 24.22 26.13 32.38
C ARG A 499 24.93 27.39 31.90
N LEU A 500 24.37 28.08 30.92
CA LEU A 500 24.94 29.28 30.32
C LEU A 500 24.47 30.57 31.01
N GLY A 501 23.75 30.47 32.14
CA GLY A 501 23.36 31.61 32.97
C GLY A 501 21.86 31.94 32.97
N GLY A 502 21.07 31.32 32.08
CA GLY A 502 19.60 31.37 32.11
C GLY A 502 18.98 32.73 31.74
N ASP A 503 19.77 33.70 31.28
CA ASP A 503 19.31 35.01 30.85
C ASP A 503 19.24 35.13 29.33
N SER A 504 18.78 36.27 28.81
CA SER A 504 18.68 36.51 27.37
C SER A 504 20.03 36.52 26.64
N THR A 505 21.14 36.70 27.35
CA THR A 505 22.48 36.68 26.75
C THR A 505 22.95 35.25 26.47
N SER A 506 22.52 34.30 27.31
CA SER A 506 22.78 32.87 27.09
C SER A 506 22.17 32.34 25.79
N CYS A 507 21.03 32.89 25.36
CA CYS A 507 20.38 32.53 24.10
C CYS A 507 21.20 32.98 22.88
N ALA A 508 21.91 34.12 22.96
CA ALA A 508 22.69 34.67 21.85
C ALA A 508 23.91 33.80 21.46
N LEU A 509 24.33 32.90 22.36
CA LEU A 509 25.42 31.95 22.10
C LEU A 509 25.03 30.84 21.11
N CYS A 510 23.73 30.60 20.92
CA CYS A 510 23.20 29.58 20.02
C CYS A 510 22.26 30.15 18.95
N HIS A 511 21.64 31.30 19.22
CA HIS A 511 20.76 32.03 18.30
C HIS A 511 21.40 33.34 17.88
N HIS A 512 21.73 33.46 16.59
CA HIS A 512 22.49 34.59 16.05
C HIS A 512 21.65 35.59 15.24
N LEU A 513 20.38 35.28 14.99
CA LEU A 513 19.43 36.17 14.31
C LEU A 513 18.15 36.30 15.13
N ASN A 514 17.66 37.53 15.25
CA ASN A 514 16.43 37.88 15.95
C ASN A 514 15.41 38.42 14.94
N VAL A 515 14.33 37.68 14.72
CA VAL A 515 13.28 38.06 13.78
C VAL A 515 12.23 38.92 14.49
N PRO A 516 11.67 39.98 13.86
CA PRO A 516 10.61 40.76 14.48
C PRO A 516 9.42 39.88 14.93
N ARG A 517 9.05 40.00 16.22
CA ARG A 517 7.97 39.22 16.88
C ARG A 517 8.25 37.73 17.06
N ASP A 518 9.51 37.32 17.01
CA ASP A 518 9.87 35.92 17.19
C ASP A 518 9.51 35.42 18.60
N ARG A 519 9.01 34.19 18.66
CA ARG A 519 8.70 33.48 19.90
C ARG A 519 9.14 32.02 19.89
N GLN A 520 9.86 31.54 18.86
CA GLN A 520 10.30 30.14 18.73
C GLN A 520 11.02 29.78 17.40
N SER A 521 11.55 30.75 16.63
CA SER A 521 12.11 30.43 15.31
C SER A 521 13.36 29.57 15.44
N GLY A 522 13.30 28.38 14.83
CA GLY A 522 14.43 27.45 14.76
C GLY A 522 15.29 27.71 13.53
N CYS A 523 16.52 27.18 13.55
CA CYS A 523 17.51 27.40 12.49
C CYS A 523 17.01 26.95 11.10
N TYR A 524 16.07 26.00 11.03
CA TYR A 524 15.45 25.51 9.81
C TYR A 524 14.78 26.61 8.98
N SER A 525 14.38 27.73 9.59
CA SER A 525 13.73 28.82 8.87
C SER A 525 14.63 29.49 7.83
N CYS A 526 15.94 29.49 8.08
CA CYS A 526 16.96 30.11 7.23
C CYS A 526 17.85 29.05 6.57
N HIS A 527 18.17 27.98 7.29
CA HIS A 527 18.95 26.82 6.83
C HIS A 527 18.00 25.71 6.33
N ARG A 528 17.38 25.94 5.17
CA ARG A 528 16.24 25.15 4.67
C ARG A 528 16.62 23.83 3.99
N ASP A 529 17.88 23.68 3.59
CA ASP A 529 18.41 22.45 3.00
C ASP A 529 19.44 21.80 3.94
N MET A 530 19.37 20.48 4.07
CA MET A 530 20.15 19.73 5.05
C MET A 530 21.65 19.79 4.78
N TYR A 531 22.03 19.87 3.50
CA TYR A 531 23.43 19.76 3.06
C TYR A 531 23.86 20.84 2.06
N SER A 532 22.92 21.56 1.49
CA SER A 532 23.14 22.58 0.46
C SER A 532 22.91 23.97 1.05
N VAL A 533 23.53 24.96 0.41
CA VAL A 533 23.35 26.36 0.78
C VAL A 533 21.91 26.78 0.48
N SER A 534 21.30 27.54 1.38
CA SER A 534 19.95 28.07 1.27
C SER A 534 19.98 29.60 1.25
N ASP A 535 19.16 30.22 0.40
CA ASP A 535 18.94 31.66 0.46
C ASP A 535 18.04 31.99 1.67
N ALA A 536 18.58 32.74 2.64
CA ALA A 536 17.90 33.11 3.87
C ALA A 536 17.06 34.39 3.76
N PHE A 537 17.18 35.19 2.69
CA PHE A 537 16.48 36.47 2.57
C PHE A 537 14.98 36.30 2.41
N GLY A 538 14.53 35.31 1.63
CA GLY A 538 13.11 35.03 1.41
C GLY A 538 12.35 36.22 0.78
N HIS A 539 12.55 36.43 -0.53
CA HIS A 539 11.94 37.54 -1.30
C HIS A 539 10.41 37.64 -1.13
N ASP A 540 9.69 36.52 -1.16
CA ASP A 540 8.23 36.52 -1.10
C ASP A 540 7.68 37.09 0.21
N ARG A 541 8.38 36.84 1.34
CA ARG A 541 7.98 37.43 2.63
C ARG A 541 8.20 38.93 2.66
N HIS A 542 9.27 39.42 2.04
CA HIS A 542 9.57 40.85 2.00
C HIS A 542 8.65 41.61 1.04
N ALA A 543 8.29 41.01 -0.09
CA ALA A 543 7.45 41.64 -1.11
C ALA A 543 5.94 41.50 -0.84
N SER A 544 5.50 40.47 -0.11
CA SER A 544 4.06 40.20 0.05
C SER A 544 3.35 41.22 0.95
N PRO A 545 2.07 41.53 0.66
CA PRO A 545 1.24 42.39 1.52
C PRO A 545 1.03 41.86 2.95
N ALA A 546 1.16 40.55 3.14
CA ALA A 546 1.03 39.88 4.44
C ALA A 546 2.36 39.88 5.24
N GLY A 547 3.48 40.23 4.60
CA GLY A 547 4.79 40.34 5.22
C GLY A 547 5.23 41.80 5.38
N ALA A 548 6.35 42.19 4.78
CA ALA A 548 6.88 43.56 4.90
C ALA A 548 6.32 44.54 3.85
N ALA A 549 5.63 44.03 2.82
CA ALA A 549 5.03 44.82 1.73
C ALA A 549 6.00 45.80 1.05
N LEU A 550 7.28 45.43 0.94
CA LEU A 550 8.33 46.28 0.35
C LEU A 550 8.26 46.24 -1.18
N GLY A 551 8.45 47.40 -1.81
CA GLY A 551 8.62 47.53 -3.25
C GLY A 551 10.05 47.22 -3.68
N CYS A 552 10.24 46.87 -4.96
CA CYS A 552 11.56 46.53 -5.50
C CYS A 552 12.62 47.63 -5.29
N PHE A 553 12.24 48.91 -5.34
CA PHE A 553 13.15 50.05 -5.18
C PHE A 553 13.43 50.42 -3.72
N ASP A 554 12.70 49.81 -2.78
CA ASP A 554 13.01 49.95 -1.35
C ASP A 554 14.28 49.15 -1.00
N CYS A 555 14.58 48.09 -1.77
CA CYS A 555 15.72 47.19 -1.57
C CYS A 555 16.84 47.35 -2.61
N HIS A 556 16.55 47.85 -3.82
CA HIS A 556 17.52 48.01 -4.90
C HIS A 556 17.59 49.44 -5.43
N ALA A 557 18.79 49.89 -5.81
CA ALA A 557 18.96 51.16 -6.50
C ALA A 557 18.28 51.13 -7.90
N PRO A 558 17.64 52.23 -8.34
CA PRO A 558 16.91 52.26 -9.62
C PRO A 558 17.76 51.93 -10.86
N ASP A 559 19.05 52.26 -10.81
CA ASP A 559 19.96 52.23 -11.95
C ASP A 559 21.00 51.07 -11.86
N ALA A 560 20.89 50.20 -10.86
CA ALA A 560 21.80 49.07 -10.65
C ALA A 560 21.20 47.74 -11.13
N VAL A 561 22.07 46.82 -11.56
CA VAL A 561 21.68 45.43 -11.82
C VAL A 561 21.21 44.82 -10.50
N LYS A 562 19.98 44.35 -10.42
CA LYS A 562 19.39 43.77 -9.20
C LYS A 562 20.08 42.45 -8.88
N SER A 563 21.00 42.47 -7.92
CA SER A 563 21.74 41.31 -7.43
C SER A 563 21.90 41.40 -5.91
N ALA A 564 22.33 40.30 -5.29
CA ALA A 564 22.66 40.29 -3.86
C ALA A 564 23.76 41.32 -3.50
N GLN A 565 24.65 41.63 -4.43
CA GLN A 565 25.77 42.57 -4.24
C GLN A 565 25.35 44.04 -4.36
N SER A 566 24.23 44.32 -5.01
CA SER A 566 23.72 45.69 -5.23
C SER A 566 22.49 46.02 -4.37
N ALA A 567 22.01 45.05 -3.60
CA ALA A 567 20.93 45.22 -2.63
C ALA A 567 21.45 45.96 -1.38
N LYS A 568 20.55 46.65 -0.67
CA LYS A 568 20.86 47.24 0.65
C LYS A 568 21.25 46.16 1.66
N GLU A 569 22.05 46.53 2.65
CA GLU A 569 22.47 45.62 3.72
C GLU A 569 21.32 45.39 4.71
N CYS A 570 21.27 44.21 5.34
CA CYS A 570 20.26 43.86 6.35
C CYS A 570 20.17 44.89 7.49
N ALA A 571 21.33 45.44 7.89
CA ALA A 571 21.46 46.39 8.99
C ALA A 571 20.77 47.74 8.70
N ASP A 572 20.58 48.09 7.43
CA ASP A 572 19.89 49.32 7.02
C ASP A 572 18.41 49.32 7.45
N CYS A 573 17.80 48.12 7.53
CA CYS A 573 16.39 47.93 7.85
C CYS A 573 16.16 47.28 9.22
N HIS A 574 17.10 46.46 9.71
CA HIS A 574 16.97 45.70 10.95
C HIS A 574 18.04 46.08 11.97
N LYS A 575 17.72 47.02 12.88
CA LYS A 575 18.67 47.56 13.87
C LYS A 575 19.09 46.58 14.98
N ASP A 576 18.25 45.59 15.28
CA ASP A 576 18.49 44.59 16.34
C ASP A 576 18.51 43.15 15.78
N LEU A 577 18.88 42.99 14.50
CA LEU A 577 18.86 41.70 13.81
C LEU A 577 19.83 40.69 14.44
N ILE A 578 21.02 41.16 14.79
CA ILE A 578 22.03 40.35 15.46
C ILE A 578 22.01 40.76 16.93
N PRO A 579 21.60 39.86 17.85
CA PRO A 579 21.54 40.20 19.26
C PRO A 579 22.95 40.45 19.83
N ALA A 580 23.04 41.36 20.79
CA ALA A 580 24.31 41.63 21.47
C ALA A 580 24.84 40.37 22.16
N GLY A 581 26.10 39.99 21.86
CA GLY A 581 26.72 38.77 22.35
C GLY A 581 26.58 37.54 21.43
N ALA A 582 26.05 37.70 20.22
CA ALA A 582 26.09 36.65 19.20
C ALA A 582 27.54 36.28 18.84
N VAL A 583 27.80 34.98 18.75
CA VAL A 583 29.15 34.42 18.45
C VAL A 583 29.34 34.19 16.94
N ILE A 584 28.26 34.22 16.16
CA ILE A 584 28.24 33.90 14.73
C ILE A 584 28.03 35.21 13.97
N GLU A 585 28.98 35.54 13.09
CA GLU A 585 28.89 36.69 12.19
C GLU A 585 28.12 36.29 10.91
N VAL A 586 27.20 37.15 10.46
CA VAL A 586 26.40 36.93 9.25
C VAL A 586 26.86 37.93 8.19
N GLU A 587 27.61 37.46 7.19
CA GLU A 587 28.21 38.30 6.15
C GLU A 587 27.29 38.51 4.93
N ASP A 588 26.49 37.51 4.56
CA ASP A 588 25.59 37.57 3.40
C ASP A 588 24.26 36.80 3.60
N TYR A 589 23.47 36.68 2.53
CA TYR A 589 22.16 36.02 2.51
C TYR A 589 22.23 34.49 2.32
N GLN A 590 23.42 33.92 2.17
CA GLN A 590 23.62 32.50 1.90
C GLN A 590 23.80 31.75 3.23
N ALA A 591 22.75 31.11 3.69
CA ALA A 591 22.82 30.22 4.84
C ALA A 591 23.47 28.89 4.44
N ALA A 592 24.51 28.47 5.17
CA ALA A 592 25.11 27.14 5.01
C ALA A 592 24.06 26.02 5.18
N GLY A 593 24.37 24.80 4.71
CA GLY A 593 23.50 23.65 4.94
C GLY A 593 23.24 23.44 6.44
N TYR A 594 22.04 22.99 6.81
CA TYR A 594 21.64 22.87 8.22
C TYR A 594 22.61 22.01 9.05
N THR A 595 23.10 20.92 8.47
CA THR A 595 24.12 20.06 9.11
C THR A 595 25.40 20.83 9.42
N GLU A 596 25.88 21.64 8.48
CA GLU A 596 27.10 22.43 8.63
C GLU A 596 26.90 23.51 9.69
N ALA A 597 25.78 24.21 9.65
CA ALA A 597 25.42 25.24 10.63
C ALA A 597 25.36 24.69 12.06
N MET A 598 24.68 23.56 12.27
CA MET A 598 24.57 22.94 13.61
C MET A 598 25.93 22.50 14.16
N HIS A 599 26.78 21.92 13.31
CA HIS A 599 28.12 21.48 13.73
C HIS A 599 29.05 22.65 14.06
N GLN A 600 29.02 23.73 13.28
CA GLN A 600 29.84 24.91 13.57
C GLN A 600 29.53 25.49 14.96
N VAL A 601 28.24 25.59 15.31
CA VAL A 601 27.81 26.10 16.62
C VAL A 601 28.16 25.14 17.76
N CYS A 602 27.75 23.88 17.64
CA CYS A 602 27.88 22.92 18.74
C CYS A 602 29.33 22.49 18.97
N LEU A 603 30.07 22.16 17.91
CA LEU A 603 31.46 21.69 18.03
C LEU A 603 32.38 22.82 18.47
N GLY A 604 32.21 24.03 17.94
CA GLY A 604 33.00 25.19 18.34
C GLY A 604 32.88 25.47 19.84
N CYS A 605 31.64 25.47 20.37
CA CYS A 605 31.39 25.65 21.80
C CYS A 605 31.93 24.47 22.63
N HIS A 606 31.66 23.22 22.23
CA HIS A 606 32.12 22.04 22.97
C HIS A 606 33.64 21.91 23.00
N GLN A 607 34.35 22.35 21.95
CA GLN A 607 35.81 22.36 21.92
C GLN A 607 36.39 23.35 22.95
N GLN A 608 35.82 24.56 23.03
CA GLN A 608 36.21 25.55 24.05
C GLN A 608 35.91 25.04 25.46
N GLN A 609 34.75 24.41 25.66
CA GLN A 609 34.37 23.87 26.96
C GLN A 609 35.16 22.62 27.36
N ALA A 610 35.64 21.82 26.39
CA ALA A 610 36.42 20.61 26.64
C ALA A 610 37.69 20.92 27.46
N GLU A 611 38.34 22.03 27.15
CA GLU A 611 39.51 22.54 27.87
C GLU A 611 39.12 23.07 29.26
N ALA A 612 38.03 23.85 29.34
CA ALA A 612 37.58 24.48 30.57
C ALA A 612 37.09 23.47 31.65
N VAL A 613 36.55 22.33 31.24
CA VAL A 613 36.00 21.30 32.15
C VAL A 613 36.80 20.00 32.18
N GLU A 614 38.02 20.01 31.61
CA GLU A 614 38.95 18.87 31.52
C GLU A 614 38.30 17.60 30.94
N LYS A 615 37.47 17.76 29.89
CA LYS A 615 36.80 16.66 29.19
C LYS A 615 37.13 16.69 27.70
N PRO A 616 38.26 16.08 27.29
CA PRO A 616 38.72 16.12 25.89
C PRO A 616 37.76 15.41 24.92
N ASP A 617 36.87 14.55 25.42
CA ASP A 617 35.90 13.83 24.60
C ASP A 617 34.60 14.62 24.32
N LEU A 618 34.44 15.81 24.92
CA LEU A 618 33.23 16.63 24.79
C LEU A 618 32.85 17.04 23.35
N PRO A 619 33.80 17.37 22.45
CA PRO A 619 33.50 17.71 21.06
C PRO A 619 33.42 16.48 20.14
N ARG A 620 33.61 15.26 20.64
CA ARG A 620 33.55 14.07 19.78
C ARG A 620 32.13 13.80 19.31
N CYS A 621 31.98 13.38 18.05
CA CYS A 621 30.66 13.08 17.47
C CYS A 621 29.84 12.09 18.29
N GLY A 622 30.46 11.03 18.83
CA GLY A 622 29.77 10.05 19.69
C GLY A 622 29.26 10.62 21.02
N THR A 623 29.74 11.80 21.43
CA THR A 623 29.19 12.52 22.59
C THR A 623 27.84 13.16 22.28
N CYS A 624 27.66 13.65 21.05
CA CYS A 624 26.43 14.26 20.56
C CYS A 624 25.46 13.22 19.99
N HIS A 625 25.97 12.27 19.22
CA HIS A 625 25.20 11.21 18.55
C HIS A 625 25.26 9.90 19.33
N ARG A 626 24.70 9.88 20.54
CA ARG A 626 24.69 8.67 21.41
C ARG A 626 23.60 7.67 21.05
N GLU A 627 22.48 8.16 20.51
CA GLU A 627 21.32 7.35 20.14
C GLU A 627 21.36 7.07 18.64
N HIS A 628 22.04 5.99 18.25
CA HIS A 628 22.00 5.52 16.87
C HIS A 628 20.81 4.57 16.67
N LYS A 629 19.95 4.89 15.69
CA LYS A 629 19.35 3.83 14.87
C LYS A 629 20.17 3.77 13.59
N LEU A 630 21.07 2.79 13.51
CA LEU A 630 21.86 2.49 12.31
C LEU A 630 20.91 2.14 11.16
N LEU A 631 20.63 3.11 10.30
CA LEU A 631 19.99 2.95 9.00
C LEU A 631 20.53 4.10 8.16
N VAL A 632 21.59 3.86 7.38
CA VAL A 632 21.82 4.37 6.01
C VAL A 632 23.24 3.92 5.59
N ASP A 633 23.31 2.91 4.73
CA ASP A 633 24.47 2.60 3.88
C ASP A 633 24.28 3.37 2.56
N ASP A 634 24.69 4.64 2.52
CA ASP A 634 24.59 5.47 1.31
C ASP A 634 26.00 5.90 0.81
N PRO A 635 26.43 5.46 -0.39
CA PRO A 635 27.70 5.85 -1.02
C PRO A 635 27.85 7.36 -1.24
N LEU A 636 26.73 8.08 -1.37
CA LEU A 636 26.67 9.53 -1.53
C LEU A 636 26.96 10.24 -0.20
N LEU A 637 26.56 9.63 0.92
CA LEU A 637 26.91 10.05 2.28
C LEU A 637 28.42 9.93 2.49
N ALA A 638 29.03 8.82 2.08
CA ALA A 638 30.48 8.60 2.16
C ALA A 638 31.31 9.66 1.38
N GLN A 639 30.88 10.00 0.16
CA GLN A 639 31.49 11.08 -0.64
C GLN A 639 31.28 12.47 -0.04
N ARG A 640 30.20 12.67 0.71
CA ARG A 640 29.94 13.93 1.42
C ARG A 640 30.77 14.02 2.69
N TYR A 641 30.98 12.92 3.42
CA TYR A 641 31.85 12.86 4.60
C TYR A 641 33.32 13.14 4.27
N GLN A 642 33.86 12.58 3.20
CA GLN A 642 35.23 12.90 2.75
C GLN A 642 35.42 14.39 2.42
N ARG A 643 34.36 15.09 2.01
CA ARG A 643 34.38 16.54 1.79
C ARG A 643 34.26 17.36 3.08
N LEU A 644 33.67 16.81 4.13
CA LEU A 644 33.59 17.45 5.45
C LEU A 644 34.93 17.32 6.19
N GLU A 645 35.59 16.17 6.06
CA GLU A 645 36.91 15.92 6.63
C GLU A 645 37.97 16.88 6.03
N SER A 646 37.92 17.14 4.73
CA SER A 646 38.80 18.13 4.07
C SER A 646 38.55 19.58 4.48
N ARG A 647 37.45 19.86 5.19
CA ARG A 647 37.12 21.15 5.81
C ARG A 647 37.43 21.20 7.31
N GLY A 648 38.13 20.20 7.86
CA GLY A 648 38.55 20.17 9.26
C GLY A 648 37.50 19.63 10.25
N VAL A 649 36.46 18.95 9.76
CA VAL A 649 35.47 18.29 10.61
C VAL A 649 35.97 16.89 10.98
N ILE A 650 36.17 16.63 12.27
CA ILE A 650 36.64 15.34 12.79
C ILE A 650 35.47 14.33 12.79
N VAL A 651 35.55 13.33 11.92
CA VAL A 651 34.58 12.21 11.84
C VAL A 651 34.98 11.13 12.87
N PRO A 652 34.04 10.46 13.57
CA PRO A 652 34.40 9.47 14.59
C PRO A 652 34.98 8.17 13.99
N GLU A 653 35.99 7.61 14.65
CA GLU A 653 36.76 6.39 14.29
C GLU A 653 35.90 5.17 13.90
N VAL A 654 34.70 5.04 14.49
CA VAL A 654 33.76 3.94 14.22
C VAL A 654 33.17 4.00 12.79
N LEU A 655 33.15 5.18 12.16
CA LEU A 655 32.71 5.36 10.76
C LEU A 655 33.88 5.16 9.77
N GLU A 656 35.13 5.40 10.17
CA GLU A 656 36.29 5.08 9.32
C GLU A 656 36.40 3.57 9.06
N GLU A 657 36.23 2.74 10.08
CA GLU A 657 36.22 1.27 9.92
C GLU A 657 35.07 0.79 9.01
N HIS A 658 33.93 1.48 9.00
CA HIS A 658 32.77 1.12 8.18
C HIS A 658 32.97 1.44 6.69
N PHE A 659 33.63 2.55 6.36
CA PHE A 659 33.86 2.98 4.98
C PHE A 659 35.22 2.59 4.40
N GLN A 660 36.19 2.13 5.22
CA GLN A 660 37.49 1.64 4.72
C GLN A 660 37.38 0.42 3.78
N GLY A 661 36.25 -0.29 3.77
CA GLY A 661 35.95 -1.35 2.81
C GLY A 661 35.54 -0.86 1.40
N ILE A 662 35.15 0.41 1.26
CA ILE A 662 34.68 1.00 0.00
C ILE A 662 35.78 1.91 -0.56
N ARG A 663 36.85 1.31 -1.09
CA ARG A 663 37.77 2.05 -1.98
C ARG A 663 37.05 2.28 -3.32
N LEU A 664 36.35 3.41 -3.44
CA LEU A 664 36.03 3.97 -4.75
C LEU A 664 37.36 4.30 -5.44
N ALA A 665 37.60 3.68 -6.59
CA ALA A 665 38.76 3.98 -7.42
C ALA A 665 38.81 5.49 -7.66
N ALA A 666 39.98 6.09 -7.42
CA ALA A 666 40.22 7.50 -7.66
C ALA A 666 39.83 7.84 -9.11
N LEU A 667 38.80 8.67 -9.28
CA LEU A 667 38.52 9.29 -10.56
C LEU A 667 39.69 10.24 -10.89
N PRO A 668 40.22 10.22 -12.11
CA PRO A 668 41.23 11.19 -12.52
C PRO A 668 40.63 12.59 -12.41
N GLN A 669 41.32 13.49 -11.72
CA GLN A 669 41.01 14.91 -11.76
C GLN A 669 41.35 15.43 -13.15
N GLU A 670 40.36 15.49 -14.04
CA GLU A 670 40.51 16.32 -15.23
C GLU A 670 40.40 17.79 -14.84
N PRO A 671 41.34 18.64 -15.28
CA PRO A 671 41.28 20.07 -15.01
C PRO A 671 40.08 20.65 -15.76
N VAL A 672 39.30 21.48 -15.07
CA VAL A 672 38.24 22.30 -15.64
C VAL A 672 38.85 23.18 -16.72
N THR A 673 38.72 22.78 -17.99
CA THR A 673 38.94 23.66 -19.12
C THR A 673 37.72 24.55 -19.27
N GLN A 674 37.94 25.87 -19.16
CA GLN A 674 37.01 26.88 -19.66
C GLN A 674 36.62 26.51 -21.09
N ILE A 675 35.32 26.35 -21.33
CA ILE A 675 34.77 26.29 -22.67
C ILE A 675 34.11 27.65 -22.90
N ASP A 676 34.80 28.48 -23.69
CA ASP A 676 34.24 29.65 -24.33
C ASP A 676 33.11 29.24 -25.29
N GLU A 677 32.02 30.02 -25.28
CA GLU A 677 30.91 29.95 -26.23
C GLU A 677 31.39 30.15 -27.69
N PRO A 678 30.61 29.61 -28.64
CA PRO A 678 29.76 30.52 -29.39
C PRO A 678 28.27 30.13 -29.43
#